data_AF-A0A7S0SFT1-F1
#
_entry.id   AF-A0A7S0SFT1-F1
#
_cell.length_a   1.000
_cell.length_b   1.000
_cell.length_c   1.000
_cell.angle_alpha   90.00
_cell.angle_beta   90.00
_cell.angle_gamma   90.00
#
_symmetry.space_group_name_H-M   'P 1'
#
loop_
_entity.id
_entity.type
_entity.pdbx_description
1 polymer ?
#
loop_
_entity_poly.entity_id
_entity_poly.type
_entity_poly.pdbx_seq_one_letter_code
_entity_poly.pdbx_strand_id
1 'polypeptide(L)'
;AACQPCQPGTFQDLAAQTECEQCPVATYLPGFRAKAASACLSCPSGSFGASSGASGCTVCAAGTLAPSPGSRICQPCMPGKYAEGTGNVACVSCPGGTYGNVLGATSPTQCPLCAPGSFSADVGATECRPCPSGFYSDARGAIECTGCPPGTYGAFPGAEGVFRCEACPKGQYNPTSGKTVEITLQGQELACQLCAKGTFQNDTGQTACAQCPAGTHLNRTGGAEESQCYQCSSGKFAPVGGLDECLLCPPGTYMNGTGAAECTPCDPGLFNDEFGRGNQTACQECFPGSFADLLGTGSCSLCPPGQFQPQFASTNCTNCGVGFYLPTTNATDESECLPCGIGTFADQPGMGECLDCPAGSYTESLQTTACDLCEAGLVYGLTGGNSSDQCVACTPGTIAPDPGMAACVRCPVGHFTTETGDTECTPCGRGTYLPFEGSATPEDCTPCPVDPIGTFSSQTGAEFCDPCPVGTYADTEGVQQCTRVPAGSYQKYTGSNSSDDASLCPVGTFTDTLGSEACGDCPAGSYAENEGSVNCSKCEPGYFLPTEKATSRLQCRKCDAGTRSGAGAGQCTLCPPGQYGDREASPECLLCPAGTFNPVAGAASVGDCLDCAVGFQNEFPGKSLCLPCPAGTYGNLTGMATCWKCAPGTFIDQLGSIFPEDCTQCAKGTFTRDFGSGACTLCPTGSYNGLLGQQECALCPPRTYGPEIGATSVDFCDYCPRWHFNTTAGATRVQDCAYDH
;
A
#
# COMPACT_ATOMS: atom_id res chain seq x y z
N ALA A 1 -130.59 8.98 52.90
CA ALA A 1 -129.96 9.79 51.83
C ALA A 1 -128.97 8.92 51.06
N ALA A 2 -128.81 9.13 49.74
CA ALA A 2 -127.87 8.43 48.85
C ALA A 2 -126.53 9.18 48.75
N CYS A 3 -125.41 8.48 48.47
CA CYS A 3 -124.05 9.04 48.45
C CYS A 3 -123.67 9.62 47.06
N GLN A 4 -123.07 10.83 46.98
CA GLN A 4 -122.62 11.51 45.76
C GLN A 4 -121.08 11.42 45.57
N PRO A 5 -120.55 11.30 44.33
CA PRO A 5 -119.11 11.18 44.10
C PRO A 5 -118.33 12.51 44.09
N CYS A 6 -117.08 12.48 44.55
CA CYS A 6 -116.14 13.62 44.59
C CYS A 6 -115.76 14.19 43.21
N GLN A 7 -115.62 15.51 43.15
CA GLN A 7 -115.24 16.32 41.96
C GLN A 7 -113.70 16.34 41.75
N PRO A 8 -113.19 16.74 40.57
CA PRO A 8 -111.76 16.94 40.33
C PRO A 8 -111.12 17.84 41.40
N GLY A 9 -109.89 17.50 41.77
CA GLY A 9 -109.21 18.10 42.91
C GLY A 9 -109.64 17.55 44.27
N THR A 10 -110.65 16.66 44.37
CA THR A 10 -111.13 16.11 45.65
C THR A 10 -111.27 14.58 45.66
N PHE A 11 -111.08 13.95 46.83
CA PHE A 11 -111.12 12.51 47.05
C PHE A 11 -111.89 12.13 48.33
N GLN A 12 -112.21 10.85 48.53
CA GLN A 12 -112.84 10.32 49.74
C GLN A 12 -112.14 9.04 50.20
N ASP A 13 -111.61 9.02 51.42
CA ASP A 13 -110.78 7.90 51.94
C ASP A 13 -111.54 6.96 52.88
N LEU A 14 -112.62 7.43 53.50
CA LEU A 14 -113.36 6.69 54.55
C LEU A 14 -114.76 6.27 54.09
N ALA A 15 -115.14 5.02 54.40
CA ALA A 15 -116.49 4.52 54.15
C ALA A 15 -117.51 5.28 55.02
N ALA A 16 -118.52 5.88 54.38
CA ALA A 16 -119.57 6.74 54.97
C ALA A 16 -119.17 8.19 55.33
N GLN A 17 -118.04 8.70 54.81
CA GLN A 17 -117.69 10.13 54.90
C GLN A 17 -118.72 11.01 54.18
N THR A 18 -119.09 12.15 54.79
CA THR A 18 -120.17 13.05 54.29
C THR A 18 -119.67 14.17 53.37
N GLU A 19 -118.36 14.39 53.28
CA GLU A 19 -117.72 15.42 52.43
C GLU A 19 -116.42 14.89 51.81
N CYS A 20 -116.05 15.42 50.65
CA CYS A 20 -114.81 15.06 49.94
C CYS A 20 -113.64 15.96 50.37
N GLU A 21 -112.47 15.38 50.59
CA GLU A 21 -111.24 16.09 50.95
C GLU A 21 -110.51 16.62 49.72
N GLN A 22 -109.85 17.77 49.84
CA GLN A 22 -109.09 18.36 48.75
C GLN A 22 -107.69 17.75 48.63
N CYS A 23 -107.23 17.53 47.40
CA CYS A 23 -105.84 17.18 47.13
C CYS A 23 -104.89 18.23 47.73
N PRO A 24 -103.81 17.82 48.40
CA PRO A 24 -102.88 18.75 49.04
C PRO A 24 -102.18 19.65 48.01
N VAL A 25 -101.68 20.80 48.47
CA VAL A 25 -100.91 21.75 47.64
C VAL A 25 -99.79 21.03 46.87
N ALA A 26 -99.43 21.58 45.71
CA ALA A 26 -98.48 20.99 44.76
C ALA A 26 -98.92 19.66 44.10
N THR A 27 -100.09 19.14 44.44
CA THR A 27 -100.72 18.03 43.73
C THR A 27 -102.00 18.47 43.03
N TYR A 28 -102.35 17.79 41.96
CA TYR A 28 -103.58 18.02 41.21
C TYR A 28 -104.27 16.69 40.91
N LEU A 29 -105.60 16.73 40.78
CA LEU A 29 -106.38 15.57 40.40
C LEU A 29 -107.37 15.95 39.29
N PRO A 30 -107.12 15.52 38.04
CA PRO A 30 -107.96 15.96 36.92
C PRO A 30 -109.31 15.21 36.83
N GLY A 31 -109.48 14.08 37.54
CA GLY A 31 -110.65 13.19 37.40
C GLY A 31 -111.63 13.18 38.59
N PHE A 32 -112.81 12.57 38.39
CA PHE A 32 -113.88 12.41 39.39
C PHE A 32 -113.76 11.04 40.11
N ARG A 33 -114.38 10.89 41.29
CA ARG A 33 -114.51 9.61 42.04
C ARG A 33 -113.20 9.02 42.61
N ALA A 34 -112.21 9.86 42.96
CA ALA A 34 -111.03 9.38 43.67
C ALA A 34 -111.40 8.84 45.07
N LYS A 35 -110.93 7.62 45.38
CA LYS A 35 -111.21 6.90 46.63
C LYS A 35 -110.02 6.88 47.61
N ALA A 36 -108.98 7.65 47.29
CA ALA A 36 -107.70 7.66 48.02
C ALA A 36 -106.99 9.01 47.80
N ALA A 37 -106.37 9.59 48.84
CA ALA A 37 -105.45 10.73 48.72
C ALA A 37 -104.28 10.46 47.76
N SER A 38 -103.87 9.19 47.60
CA SER A 38 -102.80 8.77 46.69
C SER A 38 -103.13 8.94 45.20
N ALA A 39 -104.37 9.29 44.85
CA ALA A 39 -104.73 9.61 43.47
C ALA A 39 -104.21 10.99 43.03
N CYS A 40 -103.90 11.90 43.97
CA CYS A 40 -103.42 13.24 43.67
C CYS A 40 -101.99 13.22 43.08
N LEU A 41 -101.83 13.70 41.84
CA LEU A 41 -100.56 13.71 41.11
C LEU A 41 -99.76 14.97 41.40
N SER A 42 -98.46 14.87 41.65
CA SER A 42 -97.60 16.06 41.79
C SER A 42 -97.52 16.86 40.48
N CYS A 43 -97.52 18.19 40.57
CA CYS A 43 -97.31 19.05 39.40
C CYS A 43 -95.97 18.76 38.73
N PRO A 44 -95.89 18.60 37.39
CA PRO A 44 -94.61 18.34 36.72
C PRO A 44 -93.64 19.53 36.86
N SER A 45 -92.33 19.26 36.78
CA SER A 45 -91.29 20.30 36.78
C SER A 45 -91.57 21.34 35.69
N GLY A 46 -91.30 22.61 35.98
CA GLY A 46 -91.67 23.75 35.13
C GLY A 46 -93.09 24.26 35.42
N SER A 47 -93.84 23.61 36.30
CA SER A 47 -95.16 24.05 36.75
C SER A 47 -95.33 23.92 38.27
N PHE A 48 -96.31 24.64 38.82
CA PHE A 48 -96.59 24.65 40.25
C PHE A 48 -98.09 24.55 40.55
N GLY A 49 -98.41 24.02 41.73
CA GLY A 49 -99.77 23.93 42.26
C GLY A 49 -99.90 24.75 43.54
N ALA A 50 -100.44 25.96 43.43
CA ALA A 50 -100.43 26.96 44.51
C ALA A 50 -101.42 26.66 45.66
N SER A 51 -102.55 26.01 45.34
CA SER A 51 -103.67 25.80 46.25
C SER A 51 -104.06 24.32 46.33
N SER A 52 -104.63 23.92 47.47
CA SER A 52 -105.28 22.61 47.58
C SER A 52 -106.48 22.51 46.64
N GLY A 53 -106.85 21.31 46.23
CA GLY A 53 -108.00 21.08 45.35
C GLY A 53 -107.76 21.40 43.88
N ALA A 54 -106.50 21.53 43.45
CA ALA A 54 -106.19 21.89 42.07
C ALA A 54 -106.60 20.80 41.07
N SER A 55 -107.25 21.21 39.97
CA SER A 55 -107.58 20.33 38.84
C SER A 55 -106.46 20.28 37.77
N GLY A 56 -105.43 21.13 37.90
CA GLY A 56 -104.26 21.23 37.00
C GLY A 56 -103.19 22.17 37.57
N CYS A 57 -102.02 22.21 36.92
CA CYS A 57 -100.85 23.00 37.38
C CYS A 57 -100.53 24.19 36.47
N THR A 58 -99.99 25.27 37.03
CA THR A 58 -99.66 26.51 36.31
C THR A 58 -98.17 26.52 35.92
N VAL A 59 -97.84 26.81 34.66
CA VAL A 59 -96.44 26.87 34.19
C VAL A 59 -95.71 28.12 34.67
N CYS A 60 -94.40 28.01 34.91
CA CYS A 60 -93.56 29.15 35.30
C CYS A 60 -93.41 30.17 34.16
N ALA A 61 -93.47 31.46 34.49
CA ALA A 61 -93.24 32.54 33.52
C ALA A 61 -91.73 32.74 33.26
N ALA A 62 -91.39 33.51 32.22
CA ALA A 62 -90.01 33.89 31.94
C ALA A 62 -89.34 34.52 33.17
N GLY A 63 -88.05 34.26 33.35
CA GLY A 63 -87.28 34.68 34.52
C GLY A 63 -87.55 33.86 35.78
N THR A 64 -88.47 32.90 35.74
CA THR A 64 -88.81 32.02 36.88
C THR A 64 -88.75 30.54 36.51
N LEU A 65 -88.40 29.69 37.47
CA LEU A 65 -88.23 28.25 37.29
C LEU A 65 -88.93 27.43 38.38
N ALA A 66 -89.31 26.19 38.05
CA ALA A 66 -89.73 25.16 39.00
C ALA A 66 -88.91 23.89 38.73
N PRO A 67 -87.84 23.62 39.50
CA PRO A 67 -86.85 22.61 39.12
C PRO A 67 -87.36 21.18 39.34
N SER A 68 -88.30 20.98 40.27
CA SER A 68 -88.76 19.67 40.70
C SER A 68 -90.29 19.52 40.60
N PRO A 69 -90.78 18.29 40.34
CA PRO A 69 -92.20 18.00 40.44
C PRO A 69 -92.73 18.24 41.86
N GLY A 70 -93.97 18.73 41.98
CA GLY A 70 -94.58 19.13 43.25
C GLY A 70 -94.13 20.52 43.72
N SER A 71 -93.68 21.38 42.80
CA SER A 71 -93.36 22.77 43.12
C SER A 71 -94.62 23.54 43.55
N ARG A 72 -94.50 24.35 44.59
CA ARG A 72 -95.60 25.18 45.13
C ARG A 72 -95.59 26.61 44.60
N ILE A 73 -94.47 27.05 44.02
CA ILE A 73 -94.26 28.38 43.43
C ILE A 73 -93.09 28.30 42.43
N CYS A 74 -93.04 29.22 41.47
CA CYS A 74 -91.88 29.42 40.60
C CYS A 74 -90.88 30.38 41.25
N GLN A 75 -89.59 30.02 41.26
CA GLN A 75 -88.50 30.82 41.84
C GLN A 75 -87.81 31.68 40.76
N PRO A 76 -87.49 32.95 41.03
CA PRO A 76 -86.77 33.79 40.07
C PRO A 76 -85.32 33.35 39.88
N CYS A 77 -84.76 33.54 38.68
CA CYS A 77 -83.35 33.35 38.41
C CYS A 77 -82.49 34.32 39.22
N MET A 78 -81.47 33.83 39.95
CA MET A 78 -80.52 34.71 40.64
C MET A 78 -79.69 35.55 39.66
N PRO A 79 -79.16 36.71 40.07
CA PRO A 79 -78.22 37.49 39.26
C PRO A 79 -77.10 36.60 38.69
N GLY A 80 -76.66 36.94 37.48
CA GLY A 80 -75.76 36.12 36.67
C GLY A 80 -76.47 35.05 35.85
N LYS A 81 -77.80 34.88 36.01
CA LYS A 81 -78.60 33.91 35.23
C LYS A 81 -79.92 34.48 34.73
N TYR A 82 -80.39 33.97 33.59
CA TYR A 82 -81.67 34.31 32.97
C TYR A 82 -82.48 33.05 32.59
N ALA A 83 -83.79 33.17 32.43
CA ALA A 83 -84.63 32.10 31.88
C ALA A 83 -85.63 32.69 30.86
N GLU A 84 -85.60 32.17 29.64
CA GLU A 84 -86.41 32.67 28.52
C GLU A 84 -87.60 31.75 28.27
N GLY A 85 -88.79 32.32 28.01
CA GLY A 85 -90.01 31.54 27.77
C GLY A 85 -90.69 30.99 29.05
N THR A 86 -91.70 30.15 28.89
CA THR A 86 -92.50 29.58 30.00
C THR A 86 -92.17 28.11 30.26
N GLY A 87 -92.37 27.63 31.49
CA GLY A 87 -92.17 26.23 31.88
C GLY A 87 -90.73 25.91 32.28
N ASN A 88 -89.93 26.91 32.67
CA ASN A 88 -88.50 26.72 32.91
C ASN A 88 -88.23 25.79 34.10
N VAL A 89 -87.31 24.86 33.92
CA VAL A 89 -86.82 23.95 34.97
C VAL A 89 -85.45 24.38 35.50
N ALA A 90 -84.76 25.28 34.82
CA ALA A 90 -83.45 25.82 35.19
C ALA A 90 -83.22 27.22 34.58
N CYS A 91 -82.27 27.98 35.13
CA CYS A 91 -81.81 29.25 34.56
C CYS A 91 -80.44 29.08 33.87
N VAL A 92 -80.25 29.82 32.79
CA VAL A 92 -79.02 29.87 31.98
C VAL A 92 -78.10 30.97 32.48
N SER A 93 -76.81 30.70 32.66
CA SER A 93 -75.84 31.71 33.10
C SER A 93 -75.47 32.69 31.99
N CYS A 94 -75.20 33.96 32.34
CA CYS A 94 -74.61 34.94 31.43
C CYS A 94 -73.23 34.46 30.93
N PRO A 95 -72.90 34.55 29.63
CA PRO A 95 -71.60 34.12 29.11
C PRO A 95 -70.44 35.00 29.60
N GLY A 96 -69.22 34.49 29.55
CA GLY A 96 -68.00 35.28 29.83
C GLY A 96 -67.96 36.54 28.97
N GLY A 97 -67.41 37.63 29.52
CA GLY A 97 -67.40 38.96 28.92
C GLY A 97 -68.69 39.75 29.17
N THR A 98 -69.70 39.12 29.78
CA THR A 98 -70.92 39.79 30.23
C THR A 98 -71.13 39.60 31.72
N TYR A 99 -72.00 40.42 32.31
CA TYR A 99 -72.42 40.27 33.70
C TYR A 99 -73.93 40.42 33.83
N GLY A 100 -74.56 39.68 34.74
CA GLY A 100 -76.00 39.78 35.02
C GLY A 100 -76.23 40.33 36.42
N ASN A 101 -76.69 41.56 36.54
CA ASN A 101 -77.02 42.18 37.84
C ASN A 101 -78.53 42.18 38.14
N VAL A 102 -79.36 41.63 37.24
CA VAL A 102 -80.83 41.64 37.34
C VAL A 102 -81.34 40.31 37.92
N LEU A 103 -82.12 40.37 39.00
CA LEU A 103 -82.86 39.22 39.55
C LEU A 103 -84.07 38.90 38.66
N GLY A 104 -84.26 37.63 38.32
CA GLY A 104 -85.33 37.15 37.46
C GLY A 104 -85.14 37.54 35.99
N ALA A 105 -83.88 37.64 35.52
CA ALA A 105 -83.60 38.04 34.15
C ALA A 105 -84.31 37.12 33.15
N THR A 106 -84.92 37.72 32.13
CA THR A 106 -85.85 37.04 31.22
C THR A 106 -85.25 36.76 29.84
N SER A 107 -84.09 37.33 29.53
CA SER A 107 -83.46 37.26 28.21
C SER A 107 -81.94 37.44 28.29
N PRO A 108 -81.15 36.88 27.36
CA PRO A 108 -79.70 37.07 27.30
C PRO A 108 -79.25 38.52 27.11
N THR A 109 -80.12 39.42 26.62
CA THR A 109 -79.81 40.85 26.46
C THR A 109 -79.67 41.58 27.80
N GLN A 110 -80.11 40.96 28.90
CA GLN A 110 -79.93 41.46 30.26
C GLN A 110 -78.59 41.03 30.89
N CYS A 111 -77.67 40.51 30.06
CA CYS A 111 -76.26 40.30 30.37
C CYS A 111 -75.40 41.34 29.60
N PRO A 112 -75.29 42.60 30.06
CA PRO A 112 -74.45 43.62 29.43
C PRO A 112 -72.97 43.21 29.33
N LEU A 113 -72.29 43.66 28.27
CA LEU A 113 -70.86 43.47 28.05
C LEU A 113 -70.03 44.31 29.03
N CYS A 114 -68.88 43.79 29.45
CA CYS A 114 -67.89 44.56 30.20
C CYS A 114 -67.40 45.78 29.40
N ALA A 115 -67.29 46.95 30.03
CA ALA A 115 -66.74 48.15 29.40
C ALA A 115 -65.21 48.05 29.23
N PRO A 116 -64.59 48.84 28.32
CA PRO A 116 -63.14 48.94 28.22
C PRO A 116 -62.51 49.24 29.60
N GLY A 117 -61.34 48.67 29.85
CA GLY A 117 -60.67 48.68 31.15
C GLY A 117 -61.23 47.69 32.17
N SER A 118 -62.26 46.91 31.82
CA SER A 118 -62.83 45.86 32.66
C SER A 118 -63.03 44.56 31.88
N PHE A 119 -62.98 43.43 32.58
CA PHE A 119 -63.14 42.10 32.01
C PHE A 119 -63.97 41.18 32.93
N SER A 120 -64.48 40.09 32.39
CA SER A 120 -65.09 39.01 33.15
C SER A 120 -64.83 37.68 32.47
N ALA A 121 -63.97 36.85 33.06
CA ALA A 121 -63.74 35.49 32.57
C ALA A 121 -64.86 34.53 32.99
N ASP A 122 -65.60 34.86 34.05
CA ASP A 122 -66.51 33.94 34.73
C ASP A 122 -67.89 33.88 34.04
N VAL A 123 -68.36 32.66 33.76
CA VAL A 123 -69.73 32.41 33.30
C VAL A 123 -70.71 32.61 34.46
N GLY A 124 -71.66 33.52 34.30
CA GLY A 124 -72.63 33.92 35.31
C GLY A 124 -72.11 35.00 36.26
N ALA A 125 -71.09 35.76 35.85
CA ALA A 125 -70.61 36.89 36.63
C ALA A 125 -71.73 37.90 36.93
N THR A 126 -71.70 38.46 38.14
CA THR A 126 -72.66 39.49 38.57
C THR A 126 -72.12 40.90 38.39
N GLU A 127 -70.82 41.05 38.12
CA GLU A 127 -70.12 42.30 37.82
C GLU A 127 -68.85 42.05 36.99
N CYS A 128 -68.32 43.08 36.33
CA CYS A 128 -67.02 43.03 35.66
C CYS A 128 -65.91 43.55 36.57
N ARG A 129 -64.72 42.96 36.47
CA ARG A 129 -63.55 43.36 37.27
C ARG A 129 -62.64 44.28 36.45
N PRO A 130 -62.06 45.34 37.03
CA PRO A 130 -61.11 46.18 36.32
C PRO A 130 -59.85 45.39 35.95
N CYS A 131 -59.22 45.74 34.83
CA CYS A 131 -57.92 45.18 34.48
C CYS A 131 -56.89 45.50 35.58
N PRO A 132 -56.07 44.54 36.03
CA PRO A 132 -55.03 44.80 37.01
C PRO A 132 -53.99 45.81 36.47
N SER A 133 -53.24 46.47 37.35
CA SER A 133 -52.10 47.30 36.92
C SER A 133 -51.15 46.48 36.04
N GLY A 134 -50.48 47.14 35.10
CA GLY A 134 -49.69 46.49 34.05
C GLY A 134 -50.51 45.93 32.88
N PHE A 135 -51.84 45.87 32.97
CA PHE A 135 -52.71 45.33 31.93
C PHE A 135 -53.82 46.31 31.53
N TYR A 136 -54.23 46.28 30.27
CA TYR A 136 -55.30 47.11 29.70
C TYR A 136 -56.31 46.28 28.91
N SER A 137 -57.47 46.84 28.65
CA SER A 137 -58.46 46.29 27.71
C SER A 137 -59.16 47.42 26.97
N ASP A 138 -59.03 47.44 25.65
CA ASP A 138 -59.70 48.39 24.75
C ASP A 138 -61.02 47.84 24.18
N ALA A 139 -61.28 46.53 24.34
CA ALA A 139 -62.46 45.86 23.83
C ALA A 139 -63.64 45.86 24.83
N ARG A 140 -64.85 46.04 24.30
CA ARG A 140 -66.09 45.74 25.04
C ARG A 140 -66.28 44.23 25.12
N GLY A 141 -66.63 43.73 26.30
CA GLY A 141 -66.88 42.30 26.54
C GLY A 141 -65.62 41.47 26.72
N ALA A 142 -64.52 42.09 27.16
CA ALA A 142 -63.27 41.38 27.36
C ALA A 142 -63.40 40.27 28.41
N ILE A 143 -62.86 39.08 28.09
CA ILE A 143 -62.75 37.95 29.02
C ILE A 143 -61.39 37.89 29.70
N GLU A 144 -60.43 38.70 29.25
CA GLU A 144 -59.07 38.83 29.77
C GLU A 144 -58.50 40.21 29.43
N CYS A 145 -57.41 40.60 30.09
CA CYS A 145 -56.74 41.87 29.83
C CYS A 145 -55.38 41.64 29.15
N THR A 146 -54.98 42.58 28.30
CA THR A 146 -53.72 42.56 27.55
C THR A 146 -52.62 43.27 28.34
N GLY A 147 -51.44 42.67 28.46
CA GLY A 147 -50.30 43.31 29.14
C GLY A 147 -49.77 44.53 28.40
N CYS A 148 -49.34 45.56 29.11
CA CYS A 148 -48.56 46.65 28.55
C CYS A 148 -47.31 46.12 27.84
N PRO A 149 -46.95 46.62 26.64
CA PRO A 149 -45.85 46.07 25.86
C PRO A 149 -44.48 46.25 26.56
N PRO A 150 -43.46 45.42 26.24
CA PRO A 150 -42.09 45.63 26.70
C PRO A 150 -41.61 47.06 26.46
N GLY A 151 -40.77 47.57 27.34
CA GLY A 151 -40.35 48.97 27.37
C GLY A 151 -41.35 49.91 28.06
N THR A 152 -42.54 49.43 28.41
CA THR A 152 -43.56 50.22 29.11
C THR A 152 -44.07 49.53 30.39
N TYR A 153 -44.75 50.26 31.26
CA TYR A 153 -45.41 49.73 32.46
C TYR A 153 -46.81 50.33 32.64
N GLY A 154 -47.68 49.63 33.37
CA GLY A 154 -49.00 50.13 33.73
C GLY A 154 -49.06 50.50 35.22
N ALA A 155 -49.16 51.79 35.52
CA ALA A 155 -49.15 52.28 36.90
C ALA A 155 -50.46 52.01 37.66
N PHE A 156 -51.60 52.07 36.97
CA PHE A 156 -52.91 52.03 37.59
C PHE A 156 -53.79 50.91 37.02
N PRO A 157 -54.66 50.29 37.84
CA PRO A 157 -55.67 49.35 37.36
C PRO A 157 -56.75 50.07 36.53
N GLY A 158 -57.45 49.32 35.69
CA GLY A 158 -58.57 49.81 34.88
C GLY A 158 -58.15 50.51 33.57
N ALA A 159 -56.95 50.23 33.06
CA ALA A 159 -56.47 50.85 31.83
C ALA A 159 -57.35 50.48 30.62
N GLU A 160 -57.93 51.49 29.98
CA GLU A 160 -58.88 51.34 28.86
C GLU A 160 -58.21 51.19 27.48
N GLY A 161 -56.88 51.13 27.43
CA GLY A 161 -56.12 50.99 26.19
C GLY A 161 -54.61 51.11 26.38
N VAL A 162 -53.85 50.74 25.35
CA VAL A 162 -52.36 50.71 25.37
C VAL A 162 -51.73 52.08 25.64
N PHE A 163 -52.43 53.17 25.33
CA PHE A 163 -51.96 54.55 25.56
C PHE A 163 -51.83 54.90 27.05
N ARG A 164 -52.38 54.07 27.95
CA ARG A 164 -52.22 54.17 29.41
C ARG A 164 -50.94 53.49 29.91
N CYS A 165 -50.15 52.87 29.03
CA CYS A 165 -48.86 52.29 29.36
C CYS A 165 -47.76 53.36 29.24
N GLU A 166 -47.00 53.58 30.31
CA GLU A 166 -45.95 54.60 30.39
C GLU A 166 -44.60 54.02 29.98
N ALA A 167 -43.83 54.76 29.18
CA ALA A 167 -42.50 54.35 28.74
C ALA A 167 -41.49 54.39 29.89
N CYS A 168 -40.60 53.41 29.96
CA CYS A 168 -39.50 53.43 30.92
C CYS A 168 -38.62 54.68 30.72
N PRO A 169 -38.26 55.41 31.79
CA PRO A 169 -37.38 56.58 31.68
C PRO A 169 -35.94 56.17 31.33
N LYS A 170 -35.12 57.15 30.90
CA LYS A 170 -33.69 56.94 30.64
C LYS A 170 -32.98 56.30 31.84
N GLY A 171 -32.02 55.43 31.57
CA GLY A 171 -31.33 54.62 32.58
C GLY A 171 -32.16 53.49 33.18
N GLN A 172 -33.38 53.26 32.69
CA GLN A 172 -34.21 52.12 33.05
C GLN A 172 -34.76 51.41 31.80
N TYR A 173 -35.10 50.13 31.96
CA TYR A 173 -35.65 49.30 30.90
C TYR A 173 -36.71 48.33 31.42
N ASN A 174 -37.51 47.78 30.51
CA ASN A 174 -38.42 46.69 30.83
C ASN A 174 -38.41 45.64 29.72
N PRO A 175 -37.89 44.43 29.96
CA PRO A 175 -37.84 43.38 28.94
C PRO A 175 -39.18 42.64 28.78
N THR A 176 -40.12 42.74 29.72
CA THR A 176 -41.33 41.92 29.77
C THR A 176 -42.61 42.73 29.54
N SER A 177 -43.66 42.07 29.03
CA SER A 177 -45.01 42.65 28.97
C SER A 177 -45.72 42.55 30.32
N GLY A 178 -46.65 43.47 30.61
CA GLY A 178 -47.49 43.38 31.81
C GLY A 178 -46.88 43.96 33.08
N LYS A 179 -45.79 44.74 32.96
CA LYS A 179 -45.06 45.24 34.14
C LYS A 179 -45.88 46.26 34.93
N THR A 180 -45.88 46.07 36.24
CA THR A 180 -46.52 46.96 37.22
C THR A 180 -45.48 47.79 37.95
N VAL A 181 -45.94 48.85 38.62
CA VAL A 181 -45.09 49.54 39.61
C VAL A 181 -44.91 48.61 40.81
N GLU A 182 -43.66 48.27 41.12
CA GLU A 182 -43.30 47.55 42.33
C GLU A 182 -42.70 48.52 43.36
N ILE A 183 -43.06 48.34 44.63
CA ILE A 183 -42.46 49.10 45.73
C ILE A 183 -41.31 48.26 46.28
N THR A 184 -40.08 48.76 46.19
CA THR A 184 -38.92 48.07 46.76
C THR A 184 -39.00 48.04 48.30
N LEU A 185 -38.24 47.15 48.94
CA LEU A 185 -38.13 47.07 50.42
C LEU A 185 -37.64 48.39 51.07
N GLN A 186 -37.15 49.34 50.27
CA GLN A 186 -36.70 50.68 50.68
C GLN A 186 -37.75 51.79 50.39
N GLY A 187 -38.95 51.42 49.94
CA GLY A 187 -40.05 52.37 49.70
C GLY A 187 -39.94 53.17 48.40
N GLN A 188 -39.08 52.76 47.45
CA GLN A 188 -38.98 53.41 46.14
C GLN A 188 -39.89 52.73 45.13
N GLU A 189 -40.68 53.52 44.41
CA GLU A 189 -41.47 53.06 43.26
C GLU A 189 -40.53 52.74 42.09
N LEU A 190 -40.40 51.46 41.76
CA LEU A 190 -39.56 50.99 40.67
C LEU A 190 -40.44 50.43 39.56
N ALA A 191 -40.83 51.30 38.64
CA ALA A 191 -41.63 50.94 37.48
C ALA A 191 -40.84 50.20 36.39
N CYS A 192 -39.54 50.49 36.27
CA CYS A 192 -38.64 49.88 35.30
C CYS A 192 -37.30 49.47 35.93
N GLN A 193 -36.64 48.45 35.37
CA GLN A 193 -35.36 47.95 35.90
C GLN A 193 -34.25 48.95 35.61
N LEU A 194 -33.45 49.32 36.61
CA LEU A 194 -32.28 50.17 36.41
C LEU A 194 -31.23 49.44 35.55
N CYS A 195 -30.54 50.18 34.68
CA CYS A 195 -29.35 49.67 34.02
C CYS A 195 -28.30 49.25 35.07
N ALA A 196 -27.74 48.06 34.89
CA ALA A 196 -26.67 47.57 35.77
C ALA A 196 -25.40 48.42 35.59
N LYS A 197 -24.45 48.30 36.52
CA LYS A 197 -23.13 48.93 36.36
C LYS A 197 -22.50 48.50 35.02
N GLY A 198 -21.72 49.39 34.41
CA GLY A 198 -21.16 49.22 33.08
C GLY A 198 -22.16 49.40 31.93
N THR A 199 -23.46 49.61 32.20
CA THR A 199 -24.48 49.77 31.16
C THR A 199 -25.28 51.07 31.32
N PHE A 200 -25.73 51.63 30.21
CA PHE A 200 -26.52 52.85 30.16
C PHE A 200 -27.70 52.72 29.19
N GLN A 201 -28.69 53.60 29.31
CA GLN A 201 -29.77 53.71 28.35
C GLN A 201 -30.16 55.18 28.16
N ASN A 202 -29.90 55.69 26.96
CA ASN A 202 -30.07 57.10 26.58
C ASN A 202 -31.48 57.44 26.08
N ASP A 203 -32.27 56.43 25.74
CA ASP A 203 -33.62 56.57 25.20
C ASP A 203 -34.69 56.06 26.17
N THR A 204 -35.90 56.62 26.06
CA THR A 204 -37.06 56.16 26.83
C THR A 204 -37.76 54.99 26.14
N GLY A 205 -38.42 54.11 26.90
CA GLY A 205 -39.25 53.03 26.35
C GLY A 205 -38.48 51.79 25.94
N GLN A 206 -37.27 51.59 26.48
CA GLN A 206 -36.33 50.60 25.99
C GLN A 206 -36.45 49.25 26.73
N THR A 207 -36.10 48.17 26.04
CA THR A 207 -36.20 46.79 26.54
C THR A 207 -34.86 46.23 27.03
N ALA A 208 -33.77 46.99 26.90
CA ALA A 208 -32.42 46.61 27.35
C ALA A 208 -31.55 47.87 27.55
N CYS A 209 -30.39 47.71 28.19
CA CYS A 209 -29.37 48.75 28.32
C CYS A 209 -28.20 48.48 27.37
N ALA A 210 -27.58 49.53 26.84
CA ALA A 210 -26.35 49.47 26.07
C ALA A 210 -25.14 49.34 27.01
N GLN A 211 -24.09 48.64 26.57
CA GLN A 211 -22.83 48.57 27.30
C GLN A 211 -22.01 49.85 27.06
N CYS A 212 -21.33 50.35 28.10
CA CYS A 212 -20.27 51.36 27.92
C CYS A 212 -19.20 50.82 26.96
N PRO A 213 -18.65 51.62 26.03
CA PRO A 213 -17.65 51.15 25.06
C PRO A 213 -16.33 50.75 25.73
N ALA A 214 -15.50 49.97 25.02
CA ALA A 214 -14.15 49.61 25.47
C ALA A 214 -13.32 50.87 25.81
N GLY A 215 -12.44 50.75 26.79
CA GLY A 215 -11.70 51.89 27.36
C GLY A 215 -12.49 52.72 28.38
N THR A 216 -13.75 52.40 28.66
CA THR A 216 -14.57 53.14 29.64
C THR A 216 -15.24 52.21 30.66
N HIS A 217 -15.57 52.75 31.83
CA HIS A 217 -16.30 52.04 32.90
C HIS A 217 -17.49 52.86 33.41
N LEU A 218 -18.43 52.21 34.11
CA LEU A 218 -19.48 52.90 34.86
C LEU A 218 -19.77 52.19 36.19
N ASN A 219 -19.32 52.74 37.31
CA ASN A 219 -19.47 52.13 38.64
C ASN A 219 -20.82 52.47 39.33
N ARG A 220 -21.83 52.87 38.57
CA ARG A 220 -23.15 53.23 39.11
C ARG A 220 -24.27 52.60 38.30
N THR A 221 -25.33 52.18 38.99
CA THR A 221 -26.57 51.71 38.34
C THR A 221 -27.41 52.88 37.84
N GLY A 222 -28.20 52.65 36.78
CA GLY A 222 -29.09 53.66 36.19
C GLY A 222 -28.39 54.68 35.29
N GLY A 223 -27.33 54.29 34.57
CA GLY A 223 -26.67 55.15 33.59
C GLY A 223 -27.66 55.66 32.53
N ALA A 224 -27.87 56.97 32.45
CA ALA A 224 -28.87 57.59 31.60
C ALA A 224 -28.29 58.14 30.29
N GLU A 225 -26.96 58.22 30.16
CA GLU A 225 -26.26 58.76 29.00
C GLU A 225 -24.91 58.06 28.80
N GLU A 226 -24.43 57.98 27.55
CA GLU A 226 -23.11 57.43 27.21
C GLU A 226 -21.96 58.26 27.79
N SER A 227 -22.16 59.57 27.94
CA SER A 227 -21.21 60.52 28.55
C SER A 227 -20.84 60.19 30.00
N GLN A 228 -21.62 59.32 30.65
CA GLN A 228 -21.39 58.86 32.02
C GLN A 228 -20.42 57.66 32.08
N CYS A 229 -20.04 57.10 30.93
CA CYS A 229 -18.98 56.10 30.84
C CYS A 229 -17.62 56.80 30.97
N TYR A 230 -16.97 56.65 32.13
CA TYR A 230 -15.71 57.32 32.42
C TYR A 230 -14.54 56.56 31.80
N GLN A 231 -13.61 57.27 31.16
CA GLN A 231 -12.39 56.69 30.60
C GLN A 231 -11.51 56.08 31.69
N CYS A 232 -10.89 54.94 31.39
CA CYS A 232 -9.87 54.35 32.26
C CYS A 232 -8.69 55.31 32.42
N SER A 233 -8.28 55.58 33.67
CA SER A 233 -7.07 56.35 33.97
C SER A 233 -5.79 55.60 33.57
N SER A 234 -4.66 56.31 33.53
CA SER A 234 -3.33 55.71 33.31
C SER A 234 -3.08 54.51 34.22
N GLY A 235 -2.43 53.48 33.68
CA GLY A 235 -2.22 52.18 34.34
C GLY A 235 -3.44 51.28 34.39
N LYS A 236 -4.59 51.68 33.85
CA LYS A 236 -5.81 50.87 33.76
C LYS A 236 -6.32 50.75 32.33
N PHE A 237 -6.99 49.63 32.03
CA PHE A 237 -7.60 49.35 30.73
C PHE A 237 -8.97 48.67 30.89
N ALA A 238 -9.79 48.77 29.84
CA ALA A 238 -11.09 48.12 29.74
C ALA A 238 -11.17 47.39 28.37
N PRO A 239 -10.79 46.10 28.32
CA PRO A 239 -10.65 45.36 27.06
C PRO A 239 -11.99 45.09 26.37
N VAL A 240 -13.06 45.06 27.15
CA VAL A 240 -14.43 44.90 26.68
C VAL A 240 -15.29 46.01 27.26
N GLY A 241 -16.35 46.34 26.53
CA GLY A 241 -17.38 47.23 27.05
C GLY A 241 -18.18 46.58 28.18
N GLY A 242 -18.83 47.39 29.01
CA GLY A 242 -19.69 46.89 30.09
C GLY A 242 -19.02 46.73 31.46
N LEU A 243 -17.81 47.26 31.65
CA LEU A 243 -17.10 47.17 32.92
C LEU A 243 -17.62 48.17 33.96
N ASP A 244 -17.71 47.73 35.21
CA ASP A 244 -18.05 48.58 36.35
C ASP A 244 -16.82 49.28 36.94
N GLU A 245 -15.63 48.69 36.78
CA GLU A 245 -14.33 49.31 37.05
C GLU A 245 -13.29 48.88 36.00
N CYS A 246 -12.30 49.74 35.72
CA CYS A 246 -11.21 49.42 34.82
C CYS A 246 -10.18 48.50 35.50
N LEU A 247 -9.64 47.57 34.73
CA LEU A 247 -8.63 46.60 35.18
C LEU A 247 -7.26 47.25 35.22
N LEU A 248 -6.40 46.86 36.16
CA LEU A 248 -4.99 47.28 36.18
C LEU A 248 -4.23 46.59 35.05
N CYS A 249 -3.31 47.31 34.42
CA CYS A 249 -2.37 46.69 33.48
C CYS A 249 -1.55 45.60 34.21
N PRO A 250 -1.48 44.37 33.69
CA PRO A 250 -0.71 43.29 34.31
C PRO A 250 0.81 43.54 34.24
N PRO A 251 1.62 42.85 35.07
CA PRO A 251 3.07 42.83 34.95
C PRO A 251 3.52 42.62 33.51
N GLY A 252 4.58 43.32 33.12
CA GLY A 252 5.12 43.37 31.77
C GLY A 252 4.41 44.36 30.86
N THR A 253 3.33 44.99 31.31
CA THR A 253 2.61 45.98 30.49
C THR A 253 2.42 47.31 31.24
N TYR A 254 2.20 48.38 30.49
CA TYR A 254 1.98 49.73 31.01
C TYR A 254 0.97 50.50 30.15
N MET A 255 0.42 51.61 30.67
CA MET A 255 -0.44 52.49 29.88
C MET A 255 -0.34 53.97 30.27
N ASN A 256 0.09 54.82 29.33
CA ASN A 256 0.32 56.25 29.54
C ASN A 256 -0.94 57.11 29.37
N GLY A 257 -1.87 56.65 28.55
CA GLY A 257 -3.07 57.40 28.17
C GLY A 257 -4.28 57.10 29.04
N THR A 258 -5.36 57.86 28.81
CA THR A 258 -6.69 57.54 29.30
C THR A 258 -7.48 56.79 28.22
N GLY A 259 -8.47 55.99 28.61
CA GLY A 259 -9.38 55.35 27.67
C GLY A 259 -8.82 54.10 26.97
N ALA A 260 -7.84 53.44 27.56
CA ALA A 260 -7.16 52.31 26.93
C ALA A 260 -8.03 51.04 26.89
N ALA A 261 -8.14 50.43 25.71
CA ALA A 261 -8.73 49.11 25.54
C ALA A 261 -7.68 47.98 25.71
N GLU A 262 -6.40 48.32 25.67
CA GLU A 262 -5.29 47.37 25.83
C GLU A 262 -4.08 48.06 26.46
N CYS A 263 -3.24 47.31 27.14
CA CYS A 263 -1.99 47.82 27.73
C CYS A 263 -0.83 47.60 26.76
N THR A 264 0.13 48.54 26.75
CA THR A 264 1.33 48.45 25.93
C THR A 264 2.34 47.52 26.61
N PRO A 265 2.87 46.48 25.93
CA PRO A 265 3.92 45.63 26.49
C PRO A 265 5.25 46.39 26.61
N CYS A 266 6.07 46.03 27.61
CA CYS A 266 7.48 46.44 27.67
C CYS A 266 8.26 45.83 26.49
N ASP A 267 9.19 46.60 25.92
CA ASP A 267 10.08 46.13 24.86
C ASP A 267 11.04 45.04 25.39
N PRO A 268 11.54 44.12 24.54
CA PRO A 268 12.51 43.11 24.94
C PRO A 268 13.74 43.73 25.62
N GLY A 269 14.25 43.06 26.65
CA GLY A 269 15.30 43.58 27.55
C GLY A 269 14.75 44.36 28.73
N LEU A 270 13.48 44.74 28.73
CA LEU A 270 12.85 45.46 29.83
C LEU A 270 11.71 44.64 30.43
N PHE A 271 11.48 44.84 31.73
CA PHE A 271 10.42 44.16 32.48
C PHE A 271 9.66 45.13 33.39
N ASN A 272 8.47 44.74 33.81
CA ASN A 272 7.75 45.42 34.87
C ASN A 272 7.05 44.37 35.75
N ASP A 273 7.41 44.27 37.02
CA ASP A 273 6.86 43.30 37.96
C ASP A 273 5.61 43.79 38.70
N GLU A 274 5.26 45.08 38.55
CA GLU A 274 4.15 45.71 39.26
C GLU A 274 2.89 45.86 38.38
N PHE A 275 1.72 45.66 39.00
CA PHE A 275 0.43 45.95 38.38
C PHE A 275 0.18 47.46 38.28
N GLY A 276 -0.48 47.90 37.22
CA GLY A 276 -1.05 49.24 37.12
C GLY A 276 -0.04 50.34 36.75
N ARG A 277 1.05 50.00 36.07
CA ARG A 277 2.05 50.99 35.67
C ARG A 277 1.52 51.94 34.60
N GLY A 278 1.72 53.23 34.87
CA GLY A 278 1.21 54.31 34.05
C GLY A 278 2.19 54.89 33.04
N ASN A 279 3.45 54.44 32.97
CA ASN A 279 4.42 55.00 32.03
C ASN A 279 5.43 53.98 31.48
N GLN A 280 6.06 54.30 30.33
CA GLN A 280 7.10 53.46 29.73
C GLN A 280 8.37 53.38 30.60
N THR A 281 8.69 54.44 31.35
CA THR A 281 9.80 54.44 32.32
C THR A 281 9.58 53.50 33.51
N ALA A 282 8.40 52.88 33.60
CA ALA A 282 8.13 51.82 34.58
C ALA A 282 8.63 50.44 34.12
N CYS A 283 8.97 50.29 32.83
CA CYS A 283 9.70 49.13 32.33
C CYS A 283 11.18 49.30 32.74
N GLN A 284 11.63 48.48 33.68
CA GLN A 284 12.99 48.45 34.20
C GLN A 284 13.87 47.59 33.29
N GLU A 285 15.13 47.96 33.14
CA GLU A 285 16.09 47.17 32.37
C GLU A 285 16.47 45.89 33.13
N CYS A 286 16.60 44.77 32.41
CA CYS A 286 17.21 43.57 32.97
C CYS A 286 18.66 43.83 33.36
N PHE A 287 19.07 43.38 34.54
CA PHE A 287 20.43 43.53 35.05
C PHE A 287 21.36 42.48 34.43
N PRO A 288 22.70 42.69 34.40
CA PRO A 288 23.66 41.71 33.90
C PRO A 288 23.46 40.33 34.55
N GLY A 289 23.59 39.27 33.76
CA GLY A 289 23.25 37.90 34.15
C GLY A 289 21.77 37.56 34.04
N SER A 290 20.94 38.48 33.55
CA SER A 290 19.53 38.25 33.24
C SER A 290 19.13 38.83 31.88
N PHE A 291 18.04 38.31 31.32
CA PHE A 291 17.53 38.72 30.02
C PHE A 291 16.00 38.67 29.99
N ALA A 292 15.41 39.39 29.03
CA ALA A 292 14.00 39.28 28.67
C ALA A 292 13.88 39.28 27.15
N ASP A 293 13.65 38.11 26.57
CA ASP A 293 13.53 37.89 25.12
C ASP A 293 12.12 38.20 24.58
N LEU A 294 11.11 38.11 25.45
CA LEU A 294 9.70 38.28 25.10
C LEU A 294 9.19 39.70 25.36
N LEU A 295 8.35 40.19 24.43
CA LEU A 295 7.55 41.39 24.61
C LEU A 295 6.63 41.23 25.83
N GLY A 296 6.61 42.25 26.68
CA GLY A 296 5.73 42.30 27.84
C GLY A 296 6.14 41.36 28.97
N THR A 297 7.44 41.17 29.16
CA THR A 297 7.97 40.32 30.23
C THR A 297 7.73 40.94 31.62
N GLY A 298 7.16 40.16 32.53
CA GLY A 298 6.89 40.60 33.92
C GLY A 298 8.09 40.54 34.86
N SER A 299 9.13 39.80 34.52
CA SER A 299 10.36 39.63 35.31
C SER A 299 11.50 39.11 34.44
N CYS A 300 12.72 39.58 34.66
CA CYS A 300 13.88 39.06 33.93
C CYS A 300 14.17 37.60 34.27
N SER A 301 14.50 36.81 33.24
CA SER A 301 14.99 35.45 33.40
C SER A 301 16.49 35.48 33.63
N LEU A 302 16.98 34.73 34.61
CA LEU A 302 18.43 34.59 34.83
C LEU A 302 19.03 33.77 33.68
N CYS A 303 20.26 34.08 33.29
CA CYS A 303 21.02 33.24 32.36
C CYS A 303 21.17 31.84 32.98
N PRO A 304 20.77 30.78 32.26
CA PRO A 304 20.89 29.40 32.74
C PRO A 304 22.37 28.96 32.80
N PRO A 305 22.68 27.82 33.45
CA PRO A 305 24.03 27.27 33.43
C PRO A 305 24.55 27.14 31.99
N GLY A 306 25.84 27.41 31.81
CA GLY A 306 26.50 27.47 30.51
C GLY A 306 26.41 28.83 29.81
N GLN A 307 25.62 29.78 30.31
CA GLN A 307 25.40 31.07 29.65
C GLN A 307 25.63 32.26 30.57
N PHE A 308 26.13 33.36 30.02
CA PHE A 308 26.39 34.61 30.73
C PHE A 308 25.92 35.82 29.91
N GLN A 309 25.74 36.98 30.54
CA GLN A 309 25.49 38.21 29.82
C GLN A 309 25.90 39.47 30.59
N PRO A 310 26.85 40.28 30.08
CA PRO A 310 27.37 41.43 30.83
C PRO A 310 26.56 42.72 30.71
N GLN A 311 25.59 42.80 29.79
CA GLN A 311 24.90 44.05 29.47
C GLN A 311 23.55 44.18 30.18
N PHE A 312 23.19 45.42 30.51
CA PHE A 312 21.82 45.78 30.88
C PHE A 312 20.89 45.68 29.66
N ALA A 313 19.61 45.47 29.93
CA ALA A 313 18.55 45.37 28.91
C ALA A 313 18.80 44.29 27.84
N SER A 314 19.43 43.18 28.23
CA SER A 314 19.71 42.11 27.28
C SER A 314 18.45 41.32 26.91
N THR A 315 18.42 40.89 25.65
CA THR A 315 17.38 40.01 25.10
C THR A 315 17.83 38.55 25.00
N ASN A 316 19.11 38.27 25.23
CA ASN A 316 19.66 36.92 25.19
C ASN A 316 20.84 36.76 26.17
N CYS A 317 21.21 35.51 26.41
CA CYS A 317 22.46 35.16 27.04
C CYS A 317 23.44 34.61 26.00
N THR A 318 24.72 34.82 26.26
CA THR A 318 25.82 34.34 25.44
C THR A 318 26.33 33.02 26.02
N ASN A 319 26.54 32.03 25.16
CA ASN A 319 27.06 30.73 25.58
C ASN A 319 28.55 30.82 25.89
N CYS A 320 28.99 30.13 26.95
CA CYS A 320 30.40 29.79 27.10
C CYS A 320 30.90 29.01 25.87
N GLY A 321 32.13 29.29 25.44
CA GLY A 321 32.76 28.58 24.32
C GLY A 321 32.96 27.09 24.60
N VAL A 322 33.19 26.31 23.54
CA VAL A 322 33.59 24.89 23.65
C VAL A 322 34.86 24.74 24.49
N GLY A 323 34.98 23.65 25.24
CA GLY A 323 36.05 23.42 26.22
C GLY A 323 35.84 24.14 27.56
N PHE A 324 34.74 24.90 27.71
CA PHE A 324 34.39 25.57 28.96
C PHE A 324 32.97 25.23 29.39
N TYR A 325 32.72 25.26 30.69
CA TYR A 325 31.42 25.08 31.30
C TYR A 325 31.15 26.15 32.35
N LEU A 326 29.88 26.34 32.70
CA LEU A 326 29.49 27.29 33.73
C LEU A 326 28.35 26.69 34.57
N PRO A 327 28.61 26.26 35.81
CA PRO A 327 27.62 25.55 36.62
C PRO A 327 26.61 26.49 37.31
N THR A 328 26.90 27.79 37.35
CA THR A 328 26.08 28.78 38.04
C THR A 328 25.02 29.37 37.10
N THR A 329 23.85 29.66 37.67
CA THR A 329 22.87 30.58 37.07
C THR A 329 23.28 32.02 37.36
N ASN A 330 22.86 32.98 36.52
CA ASN A 330 23.09 34.43 36.70
C ASN A 330 24.55 34.86 36.55
N ALA A 331 25.31 34.22 35.64
CA ALA A 331 26.66 34.66 35.35
C ALA A 331 26.66 35.95 34.53
N THR A 332 27.56 36.85 34.89
CA THR A 332 27.61 38.20 34.34
C THR A 332 28.74 38.38 33.35
N ASP A 333 29.78 37.56 33.41
CA ASP A 333 31.00 37.73 32.61
C ASP A 333 31.50 36.42 32.01
N GLU A 334 32.19 36.51 30.87
CA GLU A 334 32.78 35.36 30.17
C GLU A 334 33.89 34.71 31.01
N SER A 335 34.57 35.48 31.85
CA SER A 335 35.63 34.98 32.75
C SER A 335 35.12 34.02 33.82
N GLU A 336 33.80 33.92 34.02
CA GLU A 336 33.17 32.92 34.89
C GLU A 336 33.07 31.53 34.23
N CYS A 337 33.23 31.43 32.90
CA CYS A 337 33.30 30.17 32.19
C CYS A 337 34.57 29.40 32.62
N LEU A 338 34.37 28.27 33.30
CA LEU A 338 35.44 27.44 33.82
C LEU A 338 35.93 26.46 32.75
N PRO A 339 37.25 26.25 32.61
CA PRO A 339 37.77 25.26 31.69
C PRO A 339 37.39 23.84 32.12
N CYS A 340 37.06 22.97 31.16
CA CYS A 340 36.97 21.55 31.45
C CYS A 340 38.33 21.00 31.91
N GLY A 341 38.28 20.24 33.01
CA GLY A 341 39.46 19.62 33.61
C GLY A 341 39.92 18.38 32.85
N ILE A 342 41.09 17.86 33.18
CA ILE A 342 41.58 16.59 32.63
C ILE A 342 40.54 15.47 32.84
N GLY A 343 40.39 14.60 31.85
CA GLY A 343 39.35 13.58 31.80
C GLY A 343 37.93 14.07 31.54
N THR A 344 37.72 15.36 31.29
CA THR A 344 36.42 15.92 30.91
C THR A 344 36.56 16.82 29.69
N PHE A 345 35.50 16.96 28.90
CA PHE A 345 35.48 17.80 27.70
C PHE A 345 34.13 18.51 27.55
N ALA A 346 34.11 19.55 26.72
CA ALA A 346 32.88 20.21 26.28
C ALA A 346 32.93 20.43 24.77
N ASP A 347 32.21 19.58 24.03
CA ASP A 347 32.15 19.60 22.55
C ASP A 347 31.12 20.61 22.02
N GLN A 348 30.22 21.10 22.87
CA GLN A 348 29.19 22.08 22.52
C GLN A 348 29.32 23.36 23.35
N PRO A 349 29.03 24.53 22.75
CA PRO A 349 28.99 25.78 23.50
C PRO A 349 27.78 25.80 24.44
N GLY A 350 27.92 26.45 25.59
CA GLY A 350 26.82 26.65 26.53
C GLY A 350 26.58 25.48 27.49
N MET A 351 27.61 24.67 27.78
CA MET A 351 27.49 23.56 28.73
C MET A 351 27.46 24.05 30.19
N GLY A 352 26.50 23.55 30.97
CA GLY A 352 26.42 23.79 32.41
C GLY A 352 27.40 22.95 33.22
N GLU A 353 27.88 21.85 32.66
CA GLU A 353 28.84 20.91 33.26
C GLU A 353 29.65 20.25 32.13
N CYS A 354 30.88 19.86 32.41
CA CYS A 354 31.68 19.11 31.43
C CYS A 354 31.25 17.65 31.38
N LEU A 355 31.41 17.04 30.21
CA LEU A 355 31.20 15.61 30.02
C LEU A 355 32.47 14.84 30.37
N ASP A 356 32.34 13.74 31.09
CA ASP A 356 33.45 12.81 31.29
C ASP A 356 33.85 12.17 29.95
N CYS A 357 35.16 11.98 29.73
CA CYS A 357 35.63 11.20 28.60
C CYS A 357 35.00 9.80 28.63
N PRO A 358 34.38 9.35 27.54
CA PRO A 358 33.79 8.01 27.50
C PRO A 358 34.87 6.94 27.69
N ALA A 359 34.46 5.74 28.12
CA ALA A 359 35.37 4.60 28.24
C ALA A 359 36.12 4.34 26.92
N GLY A 360 37.41 4.03 27.03
CA GLY A 360 38.34 3.92 25.91
C GLY A 360 38.95 5.25 25.45
N SER A 361 38.64 6.37 26.11
CA SER A 361 39.20 7.68 25.75
C SER A 361 39.71 8.44 26.98
N TYR A 362 40.60 9.38 26.74
CA TYR A 362 41.18 10.22 27.77
C TYR A 362 41.45 11.65 27.28
N THR A 363 41.68 12.57 28.21
CA THR A 363 42.28 13.87 27.88
C THR A 363 43.18 14.34 29.01
N GLU A 364 44.42 14.68 28.65
CA GLU A 364 45.45 15.22 29.56
C GLU A 364 45.49 16.76 29.54
N SER A 365 44.78 17.37 28.59
CA SER A 365 44.73 18.82 28.44
C SER A 365 43.50 19.41 29.12
N LEU A 366 43.65 20.65 29.59
CA LEU A 366 42.52 21.48 29.99
C LEU A 366 41.85 22.05 28.73
N GLN A 367 40.58 22.45 28.86
CA GLN A 367 39.83 23.12 27.78
C GLN A 367 39.66 22.28 26.51
N THR A 368 39.59 20.95 26.65
CA THR A 368 39.42 20.09 25.49
C THR A 368 37.98 20.04 25.02
N THR A 369 37.84 19.94 23.70
CA THR A 369 36.55 19.83 23.01
C THR A 369 36.26 18.40 22.57
N ALA A 370 37.23 17.50 22.73
CA ALA A 370 37.14 16.08 22.44
C ALA A 370 38.18 15.32 23.28
N CYS A 371 37.93 14.03 23.50
CA CYS A 371 38.89 13.14 24.14
C CYS A 371 39.72 12.42 23.08
N ASP A 372 40.99 12.20 23.40
CA ASP A 372 41.88 11.33 22.65
C ASP A 372 41.47 9.88 22.89
N LEU A 373 41.49 9.06 21.85
CA LEU A 373 41.16 7.65 21.95
C LEU A 373 42.38 6.86 22.41
N CYS A 374 42.20 5.86 23.26
CA CYS A 374 43.21 4.82 23.46
C CYS A 374 43.56 4.21 22.09
N GLU A 375 44.84 4.08 21.80
CA GLU A 375 45.30 3.45 20.55
C GLU A 375 44.81 2.00 20.48
N ALA A 376 44.68 1.47 19.26
CA ALA A 376 44.32 0.07 19.05
C ALA A 376 45.29 -0.85 19.82
N GLY A 377 44.75 -1.88 20.46
CA GLY A 377 45.48 -2.77 21.37
C GLY A 377 45.42 -2.35 22.84
N LEU A 378 44.99 -1.12 23.15
CA LEU A 378 44.82 -0.62 24.51
C LEU A 378 43.34 -0.30 24.81
N VAL A 379 42.92 -0.51 26.05
CA VAL A 379 41.55 -0.23 26.50
C VAL A 379 41.51 0.46 27.86
N TYR A 380 40.45 1.22 28.11
CA TYR A 380 40.17 1.80 29.42
C TYR A 380 38.67 1.67 29.74
N GLY A 381 38.32 0.85 30.73
CA GLY A 381 36.92 0.46 30.97
C GLY A 381 36.07 1.44 31.78
N LEU A 382 36.64 2.57 32.23
CA LEU A 382 35.94 3.56 33.05
C LEU A 382 35.77 4.86 32.26
N THR A 383 34.77 5.66 32.64
CA THR A 383 34.65 7.05 32.15
C THR A 383 35.64 7.97 32.88
N GLY A 384 35.89 9.14 32.32
CA GLY A 384 36.75 10.16 32.93
C GLY A 384 38.24 9.91 32.78
N GLY A 385 38.67 9.25 31.69
CA GLY A 385 40.09 8.97 31.44
C GLY A 385 40.91 10.26 31.40
N ASN A 386 41.86 10.43 32.31
CA ASN A 386 42.63 11.67 32.46
C ASN A 386 44.10 11.53 32.05
N SER A 387 44.52 10.34 31.64
CA SER A 387 45.86 10.10 31.10
C SER A 387 45.90 8.91 30.14
N SER A 388 46.78 9.02 29.16
CA SER A 388 47.17 7.93 28.25
C SER A 388 47.66 6.69 28.99
N ASP A 389 48.28 6.84 30.16
CA ASP A 389 48.78 5.75 31.00
C ASP A 389 47.64 4.86 31.55
N GLN A 390 46.39 5.30 31.48
CA GLN A 390 45.22 4.51 31.87
C GLN A 390 44.75 3.57 30.77
N CYS A 391 45.23 3.74 29.53
CA CYS A 391 44.99 2.80 28.45
C CYS A 391 45.85 1.55 28.66
N VAL A 392 45.22 0.45 29.07
CA VAL A 392 45.90 -0.81 29.40
C VAL A 392 45.85 -1.75 28.20
N ALA A 393 47.00 -2.35 27.88
CA ALA A 393 47.11 -3.31 26.78
C ALA A 393 46.26 -4.56 27.02
N CYS A 394 45.63 -5.05 25.96
CA CYS A 394 44.91 -6.31 25.98
C CYS A 394 45.86 -7.48 26.27
N THR A 395 45.42 -8.39 27.13
CA THR A 395 46.20 -9.59 27.47
C THR A 395 46.13 -10.61 26.33
N PRO A 396 47.09 -11.56 26.23
CA PRO A 396 47.03 -12.66 25.27
C PRO A 396 45.67 -13.36 25.29
N GLY A 397 45.20 -13.77 24.10
CA GLY A 397 43.84 -14.25 23.86
C GLY A 397 42.78 -13.16 23.73
N THR A 398 43.13 -11.89 23.88
CA THR A 398 42.20 -10.77 23.68
C THR A 398 42.83 -9.66 22.85
N ILE A 399 42.01 -8.98 22.05
CA ILE A 399 42.44 -7.89 21.17
C ILE A 399 41.57 -6.64 21.40
N ALA A 400 42.07 -5.50 20.96
CA ALA A 400 41.29 -4.29 20.76
C ALA A 400 41.55 -3.78 19.33
N PRO A 401 40.78 -4.25 18.33
CA PRO A 401 41.05 -3.97 16.92
C PRO A 401 40.93 -2.48 16.57
N ASP A 402 40.02 -1.79 17.24
CA ASP A 402 39.71 -0.39 16.97
C ASP A 402 40.21 0.51 18.12
N PRO A 403 40.76 1.72 17.82
CA PRO A 403 41.03 2.72 18.83
C PRO A 403 39.75 3.12 19.59
N GLY A 404 39.86 3.41 20.87
CA GLY A 404 38.73 3.87 21.68
C GLY A 404 37.88 2.77 22.29
N MET A 405 38.32 1.51 22.28
CA MET A 405 37.58 0.42 22.89
C MET A 405 37.59 0.50 24.43
N ALA A 406 36.41 0.31 25.03
CA ALA A 406 36.24 0.27 26.48
C ALA A 406 36.70 -1.05 27.12
N ALA A 407 36.76 -2.14 26.35
CA ALA A 407 37.14 -3.45 26.85
C ALA A 407 37.75 -4.31 25.74
N CYS A 408 38.67 -5.19 26.10
CA CYS A 408 39.26 -6.14 25.17
C CYS A 408 38.23 -7.20 24.77
N VAL A 409 38.22 -7.56 23.49
CA VAL A 409 37.40 -8.65 22.96
C VAL A 409 38.23 -9.91 22.87
N ARG A 410 37.61 -11.07 23.12
CA ARG A 410 38.32 -12.36 23.00
C ARG A 410 38.56 -12.70 21.55
N CYS A 411 39.67 -13.36 21.25
CA CYS A 411 39.86 -13.92 19.93
C CYS A 411 38.75 -14.92 19.61
N PRO A 412 38.15 -14.84 18.42
CA PRO A 412 37.09 -15.76 18.01
C PRO A 412 37.64 -17.19 17.91
N VAL A 413 36.74 -18.17 17.90
CA VAL A 413 37.08 -19.57 17.60
C VAL A 413 37.95 -19.69 16.34
N GLY A 414 38.83 -20.68 16.33
CA GLY A 414 39.84 -20.83 15.29
C GLY A 414 41.00 -19.83 15.35
N HIS A 415 40.99 -18.84 16.24
CA HIS A 415 42.01 -17.78 16.28
C HIS A 415 42.60 -17.60 17.69
N PHE A 416 43.86 -17.16 17.73
CA PHE A 416 44.61 -16.92 18.96
C PHE A 416 45.45 -15.65 18.84
N THR A 417 45.91 -15.12 19.97
CA THR A 417 46.95 -14.07 20.01
C THR A 417 47.86 -14.33 21.21
N THR A 418 49.17 -14.19 21.00
CA THR A 418 50.20 -14.46 22.01
C THR A 418 50.76 -13.19 22.63
N GLU A 419 50.68 -12.07 21.94
CA GLU A 419 51.32 -10.81 22.35
C GLU A 419 50.32 -9.92 23.09
N THR A 420 50.82 -9.17 24.07
CA THR A 420 50.02 -8.15 24.75
C THR A 420 49.82 -6.96 23.82
N GLY A 421 48.59 -6.46 23.72
CA GLY A 421 48.26 -5.29 22.90
C GLY A 421 48.08 -5.60 21.41
N ASP A 422 47.89 -6.86 21.04
CA ASP A 422 47.55 -7.21 19.67
C ASP A 422 46.19 -6.62 19.26
N THR A 423 46.13 -6.23 17.98
CA THR A 423 44.94 -5.64 17.35
C THR A 423 44.23 -6.63 16.44
N GLU A 424 44.86 -7.75 16.13
CA GLU A 424 44.34 -8.76 15.22
C GLU A 424 44.64 -10.15 15.79
N CYS A 425 43.67 -11.05 15.68
CA CYS A 425 43.86 -12.44 16.07
C CYS A 425 44.48 -13.23 14.93
N THR A 426 45.48 -14.03 15.25
CA THR A 426 46.11 -14.94 14.29
C THR A 426 45.25 -16.18 14.10
N PRO A 427 44.86 -16.54 12.86
CA PRO A 427 44.13 -17.77 12.62
C PRO A 427 45.02 -19.01 12.82
N CYS A 428 44.43 -20.09 13.34
CA CYS A 428 45.04 -21.41 13.33
C CYS A 428 45.38 -21.84 11.90
N GLY A 429 46.49 -22.56 11.74
CA GLY A 429 46.91 -23.08 10.43
C GLY A 429 45.90 -24.06 9.82
N ARG A 430 46.05 -24.32 8.52
CA ARG A 430 45.28 -25.40 7.86
C ARG A 430 45.59 -26.74 8.52
N GLY A 431 44.59 -27.60 8.63
CA GLY A 431 44.68 -28.88 9.30
C GLY A 431 44.57 -28.80 10.83
N THR A 432 44.50 -27.60 11.43
CA THR A 432 44.20 -27.46 12.86
C THR A 432 42.88 -26.72 13.07
N TYR A 433 42.26 -26.95 14.22
CA TYR A 433 41.04 -26.26 14.66
C TYR A 433 41.16 -25.86 16.12
N LEU A 434 40.40 -24.84 16.51
CA LEU A 434 40.38 -24.32 17.87
C LEU A 434 38.92 -24.05 18.28
N PRO A 435 38.36 -24.86 19.19
CA PRO A 435 36.90 -24.90 19.42
C PRO A 435 36.38 -23.90 20.47
N PHE A 436 37.24 -23.04 21.03
CA PHE A 436 36.84 -22.10 22.08
C PHE A 436 37.41 -20.69 21.85
N GLU A 437 36.78 -19.67 22.40
CA GLU A 437 37.24 -18.29 22.25
C GLU A 437 38.35 -17.94 23.26
N GLY A 438 39.19 -16.97 22.90
CA GLY A 438 40.14 -16.34 23.80
C GLY A 438 41.43 -17.12 24.01
N SER A 439 41.85 -17.92 23.03
CA SER A 439 43.10 -18.65 23.12
C SER A 439 44.30 -17.71 23.09
N ALA A 440 45.17 -17.87 24.07
CA ALA A 440 46.39 -17.10 24.26
C ALA A 440 47.63 -17.76 23.66
N THR A 441 47.50 -18.98 23.10
CA THR A 441 48.65 -19.81 22.73
C THR A 441 48.39 -20.61 21.46
N PRO A 442 49.35 -20.68 20.50
CA PRO A 442 49.21 -21.45 19.27
C PRO A 442 49.05 -22.95 19.51
N GLU A 443 49.47 -23.46 20.67
CA GLU A 443 49.34 -24.87 21.07
C GLU A 443 47.88 -25.32 21.26
N ASP A 444 46.95 -24.38 21.43
CA ASP A 444 45.52 -24.69 21.51
C ASP A 444 44.91 -25.02 20.13
N CYS A 445 45.63 -24.72 19.04
CA CYS A 445 45.26 -25.13 17.68
C CYS A 445 45.50 -26.64 17.53
N THR A 446 44.48 -27.43 17.84
CA THR A 446 44.56 -28.88 17.79
C THR A 446 44.49 -29.42 16.36
N PRO A 447 45.31 -30.42 15.98
CA PRO A 447 45.19 -31.09 14.67
C PRO A 447 43.82 -31.74 14.48
N CYS A 448 43.33 -31.74 13.25
CA CYS A 448 42.09 -32.42 12.91
C CYS A 448 42.19 -33.92 13.21
N PRO A 449 41.27 -34.47 14.03
CA PRO A 449 41.32 -35.86 14.45
C PRO A 449 40.94 -36.81 13.32
N VAL A 450 41.40 -38.06 13.43
CA VAL A 450 41.05 -39.16 12.53
C VAL A 450 40.22 -40.27 13.20
N ASP A 451 39.95 -40.17 14.51
CA ASP A 451 39.13 -41.11 15.30
C ASP A 451 38.02 -40.32 16.01
N PRO A 452 36.72 -40.69 15.89
CA PRO A 452 36.15 -41.86 15.19
C PRO A 452 35.98 -41.72 13.68
N ILE A 453 36.21 -40.54 13.12
CA ILE A 453 36.06 -40.25 11.70
C ILE A 453 37.24 -39.42 11.19
N GLY A 454 37.59 -39.57 9.92
CA GLY A 454 38.64 -38.83 9.25
C GLY A 454 38.16 -37.41 8.97
N THR A 455 38.83 -36.42 9.57
CA THR A 455 38.51 -35.01 9.40
C THR A 455 39.68 -34.20 8.86
N PHE A 456 39.38 -33.07 8.22
CA PHE A 456 40.37 -32.18 7.62
C PHE A 456 39.98 -30.71 7.82
N SER A 457 40.92 -29.81 7.62
CA SER A 457 40.67 -28.37 7.58
C SER A 457 41.45 -27.74 6.43
N SER A 458 40.73 -27.31 5.40
CA SER A 458 41.33 -26.71 4.20
C SER A 458 41.58 -25.20 4.31
N GLN A 459 41.01 -24.57 5.35
CA GLN A 459 41.08 -23.15 5.60
C GLN A 459 41.85 -22.87 6.89
N THR A 460 42.43 -21.69 6.99
CA THR A 460 42.99 -21.21 8.26
C THR A 460 41.85 -20.71 9.15
N GLY A 461 42.00 -20.81 10.47
CA GLY A 461 41.00 -20.29 11.40
C GLY A 461 39.79 -21.20 11.62
N ALA A 462 39.94 -22.52 11.44
CA ALA A 462 38.82 -23.45 11.56
C ALA A 462 38.33 -23.58 13.01
N GLU A 463 37.02 -23.44 13.19
CA GLU A 463 36.32 -23.66 14.46
C GLU A 463 36.10 -25.14 14.77
N PHE A 464 35.92 -25.95 13.72
CA PHE A 464 35.83 -27.40 13.77
C PHE A 464 36.45 -27.99 12.50
N CYS A 465 36.79 -29.27 12.54
CA CYS A 465 37.26 -29.98 11.36
C CYS A 465 36.11 -30.58 10.58
N ASP A 466 36.18 -30.47 9.25
CA ASP A 466 35.19 -31.03 8.35
C ASP A 466 35.44 -32.54 8.17
N PRO A 467 34.39 -33.39 8.14
CA PRO A 467 34.56 -34.78 7.78
C PRO A 467 35.00 -34.91 6.32
N CYS A 468 35.88 -35.87 6.02
CA CYS A 468 36.30 -36.09 4.63
C CYS A 468 35.11 -36.37 3.70
N PRO A 469 35.00 -35.67 2.56
CA PRO A 469 33.92 -35.92 1.62
C PRO A 469 34.00 -37.34 1.04
N VAL A 470 32.89 -37.82 0.49
CA VAL A 470 32.83 -39.09 -0.25
C VAL A 470 33.93 -39.17 -1.32
N GLY A 471 34.41 -40.37 -1.60
CA GLY A 471 35.59 -40.59 -2.44
C GLY A 471 36.93 -40.22 -1.79
N THR A 472 36.96 -39.73 -0.55
CA THR A 472 38.20 -39.33 0.13
C THR A 472 38.27 -39.85 1.56
N TYR A 473 39.48 -39.88 2.12
CA TYR A 473 39.76 -40.33 3.48
C TYR A 473 40.89 -39.50 4.13
N ALA A 474 40.96 -39.53 5.45
CA ALA A 474 42.06 -38.95 6.24
C ALA A 474 42.56 -39.97 7.26
N ASP A 475 43.73 -40.54 6.99
CA ASP A 475 44.40 -41.54 7.82
C ASP A 475 45.50 -40.96 8.73
N THR A 476 45.76 -39.66 8.58
CA THR A 476 46.75 -38.91 9.35
C THR A 476 46.09 -37.67 9.96
N GLU A 477 46.43 -37.36 11.22
CA GLU A 477 45.94 -36.16 11.87
C GLU A 477 46.47 -34.90 11.18
N GLY A 478 45.69 -33.83 11.22
CA GLY A 478 46.15 -32.52 10.76
C GLY A 478 46.17 -32.36 9.23
N VAL A 479 45.45 -33.21 8.49
CA VAL A 479 45.41 -33.10 7.04
C VAL A 479 44.71 -31.82 6.58
N GLN A 480 45.32 -31.15 5.60
CA GLN A 480 44.77 -29.94 4.99
C GLN A 480 43.76 -30.24 3.88
N GLN A 481 43.82 -31.47 3.36
CA GLN A 481 42.96 -31.98 2.30
C GLN A 481 42.91 -33.49 2.42
N CYS A 482 41.72 -34.06 2.29
CA CYS A 482 41.54 -35.51 2.31
C CYS A 482 42.18 -36.18 1.10
N THR A 483 42.75 -37.35 1.32
CA THR A 483 43.37 -38.18 0.29
C THR A 483 42.28 -38.86 -0.53
N ARG A 484 42.40 -38.82 -1.86
CA ARG A 484 41.44 -39.48 -2.76
C ARG A 484 41.67 -41.00 -2.76
N VAL A 485 40.60 -41.78 -2.75
CA VAL A 485 40.71 -43.23 -2.94
C VAL A 485 41.23 -43.55 -4.36
N PRO A 486 42.02 -44.62 -4.55
CA PRO A 486 42.57 -44.99 -5.86
C PRO A 486 41.50 -45.24 -6.94
N ALA A 487 41.89 -45.13 -8.22
CA ALA A 487 41.02 -45.56 -9.32
C ALA A 487 40.70 -47.06 -9.19
N GLY A 488 39.50 -47.45 -9.58
CA GLY A 488 38.98 -48.81 -9.36
C GLY A 488 38.34 -49.01 -7.98
N SER A 489 38.49 -48.09 -7.03
CA SER A 489 37.73 -48.12 -5.77
C SER A 489 36.87 -46.86 -5.61
N TYR A 490 35.86 -46.97 -4.74
CA TYR A 490 34.96 -45.88 -4.40
C TYR A 490 34.75 -45.81 -2.89
N GLN A 491 34.53 -44.61 -2.38
CA GLN A 491 34.17 -44.41 -0.97
C GLN A 491 32.79 -43.75 -0.89
N LYS A 492 31.85 -44.45 -0.26
CA LYS A 492 30.43 -44.09 -0.20
C LYS A 492 30.09 -43.19 0.99
N TYR A 493 30.87 -43.25 2.07
CA TYR A 493 30.58 -42.54 3.30
C TYR A 493 31.57 -41.40 3.53
N THR A 494 31.06 -40.30 4.08
CA THR A 494 31.88 -39.18 4.56
C THR A 494 32.59 -39.55 5.86
N GLY A 495 33.73 -38.92 6.14
CA GLY A 495 34.47 -39.12 7.38
C GLY A 495 35.26 -40.43 7.43
N SER A 496 35.60 -41.01 6.28
CA SER A 496 36.45 -42.19 6.24
C SER A 496 37.86 -41.85 6.76
N ASN A 497 38.34 -42.67 7.69
CA ASN A 497 39.65 -42.49 8.31
C ASN A 497 40.72 -43.46 7.82
N SER A 498 40.42 -44.25 6.78
CA SER A 498 41.35 -45.22 6.22
C SER A 498 41.13 -45.43 4.72
N SER A 499 42.21 -45.70 3.98
CA SER A 499 42.11 -46.17 2.61
C SER A 499 41.37 -47.51 2.49
N ASP A 500 41.36 -48.30 3.56
CA ASP A 500 40.79 -49.65 3.58
C ASP A 500 39.26 -49.66 3.67
N ASP A 501 38.65 -48.52 4.03
CA ASP A 501 37.21 -48.34 3.98
C ASP A 501 36.70 -48.21 2.52
N ALA A 502 37.60 -48.00 1.55
CA ALA A 502 37.25 -47.87 0.14
C ALA A 502 36.85 -49.25 -0.43
N SER A 503 35.66 -49.31 -1.02
CA SER A 503 35.17 -50.53 -1.68
C SER A 503 35.69 -50.60 -3.11
N LEU A 504 36.16 -51.78 -3.55
CA LEU A 504 36.50 -51.99 -4.96
C LEU A 504 35.23 -51.95 -5.83
N CYS A 505 35.37 -51.45 -7.06
CA CYS A 505 34.28 -51.49 -8.03
C CYS A 505 33.87 -52.95 -8.31
N PRO A 506 32.60 -53.32 -8.11
CA PRO A 506 32.15 -54.67 -8.40
C PRO A 506 32.25 -54.96 -9.92
N VAL A 507 32.31 -56.25 -10.27
CA VAL A 507 32.32 -56.68 -11.67
C VAL A 507 31.18 -56.05 -12.49
N GLY A 508 31.45 -55.74 -13.75
CA GLY A 508 30.57 -55.00 -14.64
C GLY A 508 30.50 -53.50 -14.37
N THR A 509 31.21 -53.00 -13.36
CA THR A 509 31.37 -51.56 -13.11
C THR A 509 32.84 -51.16 -13.10
N PHE A 510 33.11 -49.89 -13.32
CA PHE A 510 34.47 -49.36 -13.35
C PHE A 510 34.51 -47.93 -12.83
N THR A 511 35.70 -47.47 -12.46
CA THR A 511 35.96 -46.04 -12.36
C THR A 511 37.43 -45.74 -12.64
N ASP A 512 37.69 -44.84 -13.58
CA ASP A 512 39.03 -44.32 -13.88
C ASP A 512 39.37 -43.08 -13.05
N THR A 513 38.39 -42.52 -12.33
CA THR A 513 38.56 -41.31 -11.53
C THR A 513 39.11 -41.60 -10.14
N LEU A 514 40.20 -40.92 -9.78
CA LEU A 514 40.67 -40.86 -8.40
C LEU A 514 39.61 -40.18 -7.52
N GLY A 515 39.28 -40.81 -6.41
CA GLY A 515 38.34 -40.30 -5.42
C GLY A 515 36.89 -40.45 -5.84
N SER A 516 36.54 -41.60 -6.41
CA SER A 516 35.19 -41.85 -6.90
C SER A 516 34.21 -42.06 -5.75
N GLU A 517 33.03 -41.46 -5.88
CA GLU A 517 31.92 -41.63 -4.93
C GLU A 517 31.10 -42.91 -5.23
N ALA A 518 31.17 -43.36 -6.49
CA ALA A 518 30.53 -44.57 -6.98
C ALA A 518 31.24 -45.08 -8.25
N CYS A 519 30.98 -46.34 -8.60
CA CYS A 519 31.44 -46.93 -9.86
C CYS A 519 30.39 -46.76 -10.96
N GLY A 520 30.84 -46.43 -12.17
CA GLY A 520 29.99 -46.39 -13.35
C GLY A 520 29.77 -47.80 -13.92
N ASP A 521 28.56 -48.08 -14.41
CA ASP A 521 28.29 -49.34 -15.11
C ASP A 521 29.03 -49.36 -16.47
N CYS A 522 29.53 -50.53 -16.88
CA CYS A 522 30.11 -50.67 -18.21
C CYS A 522 29.04 -50.46 -19.29
N PRO A 523 29.26 -49.53 -20.25
CA PRO A 523 28.30 -49.28 -21.30
C PRO A 523 28.17 -50.48 -22.25
N ALA A 524 27.04 -50.57 -22.94
CA ALA A 524 26.79 -51.60 -23.96
C ALA A 524 27.97 -51.69 -24.96
N GLY A 525 28.36 -52.91 -25.31
CA GLY A 525 29.56 -53.20 -26.08
C GLY A 525 30.82 -53.42 -25.23
N SER A 526 30.78 -53.20 -23.91
CA SER A 526 31.93 -53.37 -23.03
C SER A 526 31.60 -54.08 -21.70
N TYR A 527 32.61 -54.66 -21.06
CA TYR A 527 32.48 -55.46 -19.86
C TYR A 527 33.66 -55.24 -18.89
N ALA A 528 33.47 -55.52 -17.61
CA ALA A 528 34.52 -55.51 -16.59
C ALA A 528 34.50 -56.81 -15.79
N GLU A 529 35.57 -57.61 -15.90
CA GLU A 529 35.61 -58.98 -15.32
C GLU A 529 36.19 -59.02 -13.91
N ASN A 530 36.96 -58.00 -13.53
CA ASN A 530 37.66 -57.96 -12.26
C ASN A 530 37.01 -56.93 -11.33
N GLU A 531 36.95 -57.26 -10.05
CA GLU A 531 36.73 -56.23 -9.03
C GLU A 531 37.88 -55.22 -9.10
N GLY A 532 37.58 -53.94 -8.89
CA GLY A 532 38.59 -52.89 -9.00
C GLY A 532 38.88 -52.44 -10.43
N SER A 533 38.01 -52.75 -11.40
CA SER A 533 38.25 -52.38 -12.80
C SER A 533 38.30 -50.86 -12.96
N VAL A 534 39.39 -50.37 -13.57
CA VAL A 534 39.56 -48.93 -13.90
C VAL A 534 38.99 -48.56 -15.26
N ASN A 535 38.67 -49.55 -16.10
CA ASN A 535 38.12 -49.33 -17.44
C ASN A 535 37.33 -50.58 -17.89
N CYS A 536 36.35 -50.39 -18.77
CA CYS A 536 35.64 -51.48 -19.40
C CYS A 536 36.39 -51.98 -20.64
N SER A 537 36.55 -53.29 -20.70
CA SER A 537 37.08 -53.98 -21.88
C SER A 537 36.00 -54.04 -22.95
N LYS A 538 36.32 -53.63 -24.18
CA LYS A 538 35.38 -53.66 -25.31
C LYS A 538 35.30 -55.07 -25.90
N CYS A 539 34.12 -55.47 -26.37
CA CYS A 539 33.98 -56.64 -27.23
C CYS A 539 34.83 -56.48 -28.50
N GLU A 540 35.43 -57.58 -28.96
CA GLU A 540 36.22 -57.60 -30.19
C GLU A 540 35.36 -57.24 -31.42
N PRO A 541 35.95 -56.69 -32.51
CA PRO A 541 35.25 -56.46 -33.76
C PRO A 541 34.53 -57.72 -34.26
N GLY A 542 33.33 -57.55 -34.82
CA GLY A 542 32.46 -58.66 -35.20
C GLY A 542 31.62 -59.22 -34.05
N TYR A 543 31.83 -58.76 -32.82
CA TYR A 543 30.98 -59.09 -31.67
C TYR A 543 30.23 -57.85 -31.17
N PHE A 544 29.09 -58.07 -30.53
CA PHE A 544 28.26 -57.03 -29.93
C PHE A 544 27.78 -57.46 -28.54
N LEU A 545 27.48 -56.49 -27.69
CA LEU A 545 26.94 -56.74 -26.35
C LEU A 545 25.83 -55.71 -26.05
N PRO A 546 24.56 -56.12 -26.03
CA PRO A 546 23.44 -55.17 -25.91
C PRO A 546 23.16 -54.73 -24.48
N THR A 547 23.74 -55.41 -23.48
CA THR A 547 23.48 -55.15 -22.06
C THR A 547 24.58 -54.29 -21.46
N GLU A 548 24.17 -53.28 -20.69
CA GLU A 548 25.06 -52.57 -19.78
C GLU A 548 25.45 -53.48 -18.61
N LYS A 549 26.52 -53.11 -17.89
CA LYS A 549 27.03 -53.81 -16.71
C LYS A 549 27.43 -55.28 -16.96
N ALA A 550 27.94 -55.58 -18.15
CA ALA A 550 28.43 -56.92 -18.44
C ALA A 550 29.68 -57.23 -17.63
N THR A 551 29.70 -58.42 -17.04
CA THR A 551 30.74 -58.89 -16.12
C THR A 551 31.74 -59.82 -16.82
N SER A 552 31.52 -60.20 -18.08
CA SER A 552 32.46 -61.06 -18.80
C SER A 552 32.45 -60.88 -20.32
N ARG A 553 33.63 -61.11 -20.93
CA ARG A 553 33.84 -61.29 -22.37
C ARG A 553 32.89 -62.32 -22.98
N LEU A 554 32.54 -63.36 -22.22
CA LEU A 554 31.66 -64.43 -22.70
C LEU A 554 30.24 -63.94 -23.01
N GLN A 555 29.87 -62.74 -22.57
CA GLN A 555 28.58 -62.13 -22.90
C GLN A 555 28.58 -61.42 -24.26
N CYS A 556 29.76 -61.21 -24.88
CA CYS A 556 29.87 -60.69 -26.24
C CYS A 556 29.34 -61.73 -27.25
N ARG A 557 28.35 -61.34 -28.04
CA ARG A 557 27.69 -62.20 -29.05
C ARG A 557 28.25 -61.90 -30.43
N LYS A 558 28.46 -62.92 -31.26
CA LYS A 558 28.90 -62.74 -32.66
C LYS A 558 27.81 -62.08 -33.50
N CYS A 559 28.20 -61.28 -34.48
CA CYS A 559 27.33 -60.77 -35.52
C CYS A 559 27.07 -61.83 -36.59
N ASP A 560 25.83 -61.94 -37.06
CA ASP A 560 25.46 -62.88 -38.13
C ASP A 560 25.94 -62.39 -39.51
N ALA A 561 25.99 -63.30 -40.49
CA ALA A 561 26.32 -62.97 -41.87
C ALA A 561 25.38 -61.86 -42.43
N GLY A 562 25.92 -61.00 -43.29
CA GLY A 562 25.26 -59.78 -43.75
C GLY A 562 25.29 -58.62 -42.75
N THR A 563 25.90 -58.79 -41.58
CA THR A 563 26.06 -57.74 -40.58
C THR A 563 27.53 -57.57 -40.16
N ARG A 564 27.87 -56.39 -39.63
CA ARG A 564 29.19 -56.04 -39.11
C ARG A 564 29.11 -55.28 -37.80
N SER A 565 30.14 -55.38 -36.98
CA SER A 565 30.33 -54.51 -35.82
C SER A 565 31.79 -54.11 -35.63
N GLY A 566 32.02 -52.86 -35.25
CA GLY A 566 33.33 -52.42 -34.73
C GLY A 566 33.56 -52.90 -33.30
N ALA A 567 34.79 -52.74 -32.79
CA ALA A 567 35.10 -53.02 -31.39
C ALA A 567 34.21 -52.18 -30.46
N GLY A 568 33.60 -52.83 -29.47
CA GLY A 568 32.75 -52.17 -28.49
C GLY A 568 31.35 -51.81 -28.99
N ALA A 569 30.82 -52.51 -29.99
CA ALA A 569 29.47 -52.24 -30.47
C ALA A 569 28.39 -52.80 -29.53
N GLY A 570 27.37 -51.99 -29.23
CA GLY A 570 26.16 -52.45 -28.53
C GLY A 570 25.25 -53.33 -29.38
N GLN A 571 25.39 -53.27 -30.71
CA GLN A 571 24.58 -54.03 -31.68
C GLN A 571 25.31 -54.19 -33.02
N CYS A 572 24.93 -55.20 -33.80
CA CYS A 572 25.41 -55.37 -35.17
C CYS A 572 24.71 -54.41 -36.14
N THR A 573 25.42 -53.99 -37.17
CA THR A 573 24.92 -53.12 -38.24
C THR A 573 24.86 -53.86 -39.56
N LEU A 574 23.82 -53.66 -40.37
CA LEU A 574 23.72 -54.31 -41.68
C LEU A 574 24.83 -53.84 -42.63
N CYS A 575 25.32 -54.73 -43.49
CA CYS A 575 26.18 -54.35 -44.60
C CYS A 575 25.44 -53.38 -45.53
N PRO A 576 25.99 -52.19 -45.83
CA PRO A 576 25.30 -51.19 -46.64
C PRO A 576 25.19 -51.66 -48.10
N PRO A 577 24.28 -51.06 -48.89
CA PRO A 577 24.18 -51.33 -50.32
C PRO A 577 25.53 -51.23 -51.03
N GLY A 578 25.77 -52.13 -51.97
CA GLY A 578 27.04 -52.33 -52.65
C GLY A 578 28.05 -53.20 -51.88
N GLN A 579 27.72 -53.64 -50.67
CA GLN A 579 28.56 -54.51 -49.85
C GLN A 579 27.79 -55.76 -49.39
N TYR A 580 28.52 -56.81 -49.02
CA TYR A 580 27.99 -58.05 -48.46
C TYR A 580 28.87 -58.56 -47.31
N GLY A 581 28.32 -59.33 -46.38
CA GLY A 581 29.05 -59.97 -45.29
C GLY A 581 28.93 -61.49 -45.40
N ASP A 582 29.96 -62.16 -45.91
CA ASP A 582 29.98 -63.60 -46.20
C ASP A 582 30.19 -64.50 -44.97
N ARG A 583 30.49 -63.90 -43.81
CA ARG A 583 30.88 -64.61 -42.60
C ARG A 583 30.21 -63.99 -41.37
N GLU A 584 30.00 -64.84 -40.38
CA GLU A 584 29.70 -64.40 -39.03
C GLU A 584 30.93 -63.73 -38.39
N ALA A 585 30.70 -62.90 -37.38
CA ALA A 585 31.70 -62.11 -36.68
C ALA A 585 32.56 -61.23 -37.61
N SER A 586 31.96 -60.69 -38.68
CA SER A 586 32.69 -59.82 -39.60
C SER A 586 32.86 -58.41 -39.02
N PRO A 587 34.09 -57.86 -38.96
CA PRO A 587 34.32 -56.48 -38.53
C PRO A 587 33.91 -55.46 -39.61
N GLU A 588 33.93 -55.88 -40.87
CA GLU A 588 33.67 -55.06 -42.05
C GLU A 588 32.91 -55.84 -43.12
N CYS A 589 32.36 -55.15 -44.11
CA CYS A 589 31.65 -55.81 -45.21
C CYS A 589 32.52 -55.77 -46.47
N LEU A 590 32.42 -56.82 -47.27
CA LEU A 590 33.12 -56.97 -48.53
C LEU A 590 32.40 -56.21 -49.64
N LEU A 591 33.15 -55.64 -50.57
CA LEU A 591 32.60 -54.89 -51.71
C LEU A 591 32.07 -55.85 -52.78
N CYS A 592 30.90 -55.56 -53.36
CA CYS A 592 30.45 -56.25 -54.56
C CYS A 592 31.47 -56.09 -55.70
N PRO A 593 31.84 -57.15 -56.44
CA PRO A 593 32.82 -57.05 -57.53
C PRO A 593 32.46 -56.03 -58.62
N ALA A 594 33.46 -55.56 -59.38
CA ALA A 594 33.21 -54.71 -60.55
C ALA A 594 32.30 -55.43 -61.57
N GLY A 595 31.48 -54.66 -62.28
CA GLY A 595 30.41 -55.19 -63.15
C GLY A 595 29.16 -55.65 -62.41
N THR A 596 29.17 -55.69 -61.07
CA THR A 596 28.01 -56.05 -60.25
C THR A 596 27.57 -54.89 -59.35
N PHE A 597 26.38 -54.98 -58.76
CA PHE A 597 25.86 -54.05 -57.79
C PHE A 597 24.93 -54.74 -56.80
N ASN A 598 24.80 -54.21 -55.58
CA ASN A 598 23.76 -54.65 -54.66
C ASN A 598 22.96 -53.43 -54.14
N PRO A 599 21.66 -53.32 -54.45
CA PRO A 599 20.87 -52.18 -54.02
C PRO A 599 20.36 -52.29 -52.57
N VAL A 600 20.47 -53.45 -51.92
CA VAL A 600 19.86 -53.74 -50.61
C VAL A 600 20.91 -53.86 -49.52
N ALA A 601 20.61 -53.36 -48.32
CA ALA A 601 21.45 -53.58 -47.14
C ALA A 601 21.28 -55.00 -46.58
N GLY A 602 22.35 -55.59 -46.02
CA GLY A 602 22.31 -56.89 -45.36
C GLY A 602 22.57 -58.09 -46.26
N ALA A 603 23.14 -57.89 -47.46
CA ALA A 603 23.57 -59.00 -48.31
C ALA A 603 24.55 -59.90 -47.55
N ALA A 604 24.25 -61.20 -47.53
CA ALA A 604 25.00 -62.20 -46.76
C ALA A 604 25.95 -63.01 -47.64
N SER A 605 25.98 -62.75 -48.95
CA SER A 605 26.85 -63.46 -49.88
C SER A 605 27.20 -62.60 -51.11
N VAL A 606 28.28 -62.99 -51.80
CA VAL A 606 28.64 -62.40 -53.10
C VAL A 606 27.58 -62.63 -54.18
N GLY A 607 26.73 -63.66 -54.02
CA GLY A 607 25.64 -63.96 -54.93
C GLY A 607 24.49 -62.93 -54.87
N ASP A 608 24.45 -62.11 -53.82
CA ASP A 608 23.50 -61.00 -53.69
C ASP A 608 23.96 -59.77 -54.49
N CYS A 609 25.16 -59.79 -55.07
CA CYS A 609 25.64 -58.80 -56.02
C CYS A 609 25.14 -59.14 -57.43
N LEU A 610 24.21 -58.34 -57.93
CA LEU A 610 23.56 -58.50 -59.22
C LEU A 610 24.43 -57.94 -60.35
N ASP A 611 24.50 -58.64 -61.49
CA ASP A 611 25.22 -58.15 -62.66
C ASP A 611 24.57 -56.89 -63.26
N CYS A 612 25.38 -55.96 -63.75
CA CYS A 612 24.89 -54.83 -64.54
C CYS A 612 24.23 -55.31 -65.84
N ALA A 613 23.06 -54.77 -66.17
CA ALA A 613 22.38 -55.06 -67.43
C ALA A 613 23.19 -54.52 -68.64
N VAL A 614 22.93 -55.04 -69.84
CA VAL A 614 23.50 -54.51 -71.09
C VAL A 614 23.28 -53.00 -71.21
N GLY A 615 24.26 -52.28 -71.73
CA GLY A 615 24.26 -50.81 -71.80
C GLY A 615 24.61 -50.13 -70.49
N PHE A 616 24.86 -50.89 -69.41
CA PHE A 616 25.30 -50.37 -68.12
C PHE A 616 26.60 -51.07 -67.67
N GLN A 617 27.42 -50.33 -66.94
CA GLN A 617 28.71 -50.73 -66.44
C GLN A 617 28.90 -50.32 -64.97
N ASN A 618 29.82 -51.00 -64.30
CA ASN A 618 30.38 -50.58 -63.01
C ASN A 618 31.88 -50.85 -62.97
N GLU A 619 32.68 -49.81 -63.19
CA GLU A 619 34.13 -49.91 -63.27
C GLU A 619 34.76 -50.28 -61.92
N PHE A 620 34.18 -49.79 -60.82
CA PHE A 620 34.72 -50.00 -59.48
C PHE A 620 33.83 -50.96 -58.69
N PRO A 621 34.41 -51.83 -57.83
CA PRO A 621 33.67 -52.61 -56.84
C PRO A 621 32.88 -51.73 -55.87
N GLY A 622 31.89 -52.31 -55.19
CA GLY A 622 31.20 -51.67 -54.08
C GLY A 622 30.01 -50.79 -54.49
N LYS A 623 29.49 -50.96 -55.70
CA LYS A 623 28.43 -50.09 -56.24
C LYS A 623 27.06 -50.58 -55.84
N SER A 624 26.16 -49.65 -55.52
CA SER A 624 24.77 -49.92 -55.20
C SER A 624 23.82 -49.76 -56.39
N LEU A 625 24.35 -49.33 -57.55
CA LEU A 625 23.64 -49.18 -58.82
C LEU A 625 24.65 -49.26 -59.98
N CYS A 626 24.21 -49.62 -61.18
CA CYS A 626 25.01 -49.56 -62.41
C CYS A 626 24.85 -48.24 -63.18
N LEU A 627 25.92 -47.80 -63.84
CA LEU A 627 25.94 -46.56 -64.65
C LEU A 627 25.82 -46.87 -66.14
N PRO A 628 25.09 -46.09 -66.94
CA PRO A 628 25.01 -46.33 -68.38
C PRO A 628 26.38 -46.17 -69.06
N CYS A 629 26.61 -46.88 -70.16
CA CYS A 629 27.80 -46.71 -71.00
C CYS A 629 27.93 -45.26 -71.45
N PRO A 630 29.09 -44.60 -71.25
CA PRO A 630 29.28 -43.23 -71.69
C PRO A 630 29.26 -43.10 -73.23
N ALA A 631 28.98 -41.90 -73.74
CA ALA A 631 29.02 -41.59 -75.16
C ALA A 631 30.38 -42.00 -75.76
N GLY A 632 30.35 -42.53 -76.98
CA GLY A 632 31.47 -43.16 -77.65
C GLY A 632 31.68 -44.63 -77.26
N THR A 633 30.90 -45.17 -76.32
CA THR A 633 31.01 -46.57 -75.89
C THR A 633 29.69 -47.31 -75.95
N TYR A 634 29.76 -48.63 -76.10
CA TYR A 634 28.61 -49.53 -76.09
C TYR A 634 28.85 -50.74 -75.19
N GLY A 635 27.80 -51.29 -74.59
CA GLY A 635 27.88 -52.43 -73.67
C GLY A 635 26.93 -53.54 -74.09
N ASN A 636 27.43 -54.54 -74.80
CA ASN A 636 26.61 -55.63 -75.35
C ASN A 636 26.57 -56.90 -74.46
N LEU A 637 27.22 -56.89 -73.30
CA LEU A 637 27.24 -57.99 -72.33
C LEU A 637 26.69 -57.53 -70.97
N THR A 638 26.08 -58.46 -70.22
CA THR A 638 25.76 -58.24 -68.81
C THR A 638 27.03 -58.35 -67.96
N GLY A 639 27.06 -57.68 -66.81
CA GLY A 639 28.20 -57.72 -65.89
C GLY A 639 29.43 -56.95 -66.38
N MET A 640 29.28 -56.03 -67.32
CA MET A 640 30.42 -55.29 -67.86
C MET A 640 31.00 -54.33 -66.81
N ALA A 641 32.28 -54.50 -66.49
CA ALA A 641 33.00 -53.51 -65.68
C ALA A 641 33.24 -52.22 -66.47
N THR A 642 33.54 -52.34 -67.77
CA THR A 642 33.79 -51.22 -68.66
C THR A 642 33.17 -51.48 -70.04
N CYS A 643 32.59 -50.44 -70.66
CA CYS A 643 31.97 -50.50 -71.97
C CYS A 643 33.02 -50.51 -73.09
N TRP A 644 32.66 -51.15 -74.21
CA TRP A 644 33.48 -51.20 -75.41
C TRP A 644 33.53 -49.84 -76.09
N LYS A 645 34.72 -49.42 -76.52
CA LYS A 645 34.92 -48.14 -77.19
C LYS A 645 34.72 -48.26 -78.69
N CYS A 646 34.08 -47.27 -79.31
CA CYS A 646 34.07 -47.13 -80.77
C CYS A 646 35.49 -46.96 -81.33
N ALA A 647 35.72 -47.44 -82.56
CA ALA A 647 37.01 -47.32 -83.22
C ALA A 647 37.26 -45.86 -83.70
N PRO A 648 38.52 -45.43 -83.87
CA PRO A 648 38.83 -44.13 -84.44
C PRO A 648 38.18 -43.93 -85.81
N GLY A 649 37.73 -42.69 -86.08
CA GLY A 649 36.90 -42.37 -87.24
C GLY A 649 35.41 -42.65 -87.04
N THR A 650 35.00 -43.20 -85.89
CA THR A 650 33.59 -43.41 -85.51
C THR A 650 33.25 -42.82 -84.15
N PHE A 651 31.97 -42.50 -83.91
CA PHE A 651 31.48 -41.93 -82.65
C PHE A 651 30.06 -42.43 -82.31
N ILE A 652 29.73 -42.40 -81.02
CA ILE A 652 28.35 -42.55 -80.49
C ILE A 652 28.08 -41.32 -79.63
N ASP A 653 27.00 -40.59 -79.85
CA ASP A 653 26.64 -39.41 -79.05
C ASP A 653 25.66 -39.72 -77.89
N GLN A 654 25.10 -40.93 -77.84
CA GLN A 654 24.12 -41.36 -76.83
C GLN A 654 24.74 -42.18 -75.70
N LEU A 655 24.14 -42.10 -74.51
CA LEU A 655 24.48 -42.94 -73.35
C LEU A 655 23.77 -44.28 -73.43
N GLY A 656 24.42 -45.34 -72.95
CA GLY A 656 23.82 -46.66 -72.80
C GLY A 656 23.60 -47.43 -74.09
N SER A 657 24.34 -47.10 -75.16
CA SER A 657 24.32 -47.89 -76.40
C SER A 657 24.69 -49.35 -76.11
N ILE A 658 23.99 -50.27 -76.77
CA ILE A 658 24.20 -51.72 -76.65
C ILE A 658 24.62 -52.36 -77.97
N PHE A 659 24.60 -51.60 -79.07
CA PHE A 659 24.85 -52.10 -80.41
C PHE A 659 26.20 -51.57 -80.91
N PRO A 660 27.15 -52.45 -81.32
CA PRO A 660 28.37 -52.03 -81.98
C PRO A 660 28.13 -51.18 -83.23
N GLU A 661 26.98 -51.38 -83.89
CA GLU A 661 26.57 -50.67 -85.10
C GLU A 661 26.24 -49.19 -84.84
N ASP A 662 26.02 -48.78 -83.59
CA ASP A 662 25.78 -47.38 -83.23
C ASP A 662 27.05 -46.52 -83.39
N CYS A 663 28.23 -47.12 -83.55
CA CYS A 663 29.48 -46.42 -83.87
C CYS A 663 29.43 -45.82 -85.29
N THR A 664 28.84 -44.64 -85.40
CA THR A 664 28.65 -43.91 -86.66
C THR A 664 29.94 -43.29 -87.17
N GLN A 665 30.19 -43.31 -88.49
CA GLN A 665 31.40 -42.72 -89.08
C GLN A 665 31.36 -41.19 -89.06
N CYS A 666 32.52 -40.56 -88.82
CA CYS A 666 32.66 -39.10 -88.92
C CYS A 666 32.33 -38.58 -90.32
N ALA A 667 31.57 -37.49 -90.40
CA ALA A 667 31.24 -36.83 -91.65
C ALA A 667 32.48 -36.22 -92.32
N LYS A 668 32.42 -35.97 -93.64
CA LYS A 668 33.48 -35.20 -94.35
C LYS A 668 33.70 -33.86 -93.67
N GLY A 669 34.94 -33.40 -93.63
CA GLY A 669 35.35 -32.20 -92.87
C GLY A 669 35.47 -32.42 -91.36
N THR A 670 35.17 -33.62 -90.84
CA THR A 670 35.38 -33.99 -89.43
C THR A 670 36.21 -35.26 -89.28
N PHE A 671 36.87 -35.43 -88.15
CA PHE A 671 37.72 -36.59 -87.85
C PHE A 671 37.67 -36.90 -86.35
N THR A 672 38.01 -38.13 -85.98
CA THR A 672 38.37 -38.45 -84.60
C THR A 672 39.47 -39.50 -84.58
N ARG A 673 40.50 -39.26 -83.76
CA ARG A 673 41.65 -40.16 -83.60
C ARG A 673 41.47 -41.11 -82.42
N ASP A 674 40.55 -40.77 -81.53
CA ASP A 674 40.43 -41.43 -80.24
C ASP A 674 39.47 -42.61 -80.29
N PHE A 675 39.83 -43.69 -79.61
CA PHE A 675 38.88 -44.76 -79.32
C PHE A 675 37.83 -44.25 -78.34
N GLY A 676 36.58 -44.50 -78.66
CA GLY A 676 35.45 -44.18 -77.81
C GLY A 676 35.07 -42.71 -77.87
N SER A 677 35.21 -42.09 -79.03
CA SER A 677 34.87 -40.69 -79.22
C SER A 677 33.36 -40.48 -79.14
N GLY A 678 32.92 -39.51 -78.33
CA GLY A 678 31.52 -39.13 -78.23
C GLY A 678 31.04 -38.19 -79.34
N ALA A 679 31.97 -37.64 -80.14
CA ALA A 679 31.70 -36.72 -81.23
C ALA A 679 32.90 -36.62 -82.18
N CYS A 680 32.67 -36.22 -83.42
CA CYS A 680 33.75 -35.93 -84.37
C CYS A 680 34.21 -34.48 -84.30
N THR A 681 35.50 -34.27 -84.47
CA THR A 681 36.16 -32.95 -84.44
C THR A 681 36.31 -32.38 -85.85
N LEU A 682 36.05 -31.10 -86.07
CA LEU A 682 36.24 -30.46 -87.39
C LEU A 682 37.73 -30.42 -87.79
N CYS A 683 38.00 -30.54 -89.09
CA CYS A 683 39.35 -30.38 -89.63
C CYS A 683 39.90 -28.97 -89.36
N PRO A 684 41.11 -28.82 -88.80
CA PRO A 684 41.70 -27.50 -88.61
C PRO A 684 42.02 -26.81 -89.95
N THR A 685 42.18 -25.49 -89.93
CA THR A 685 42.64 -24.72 -91.09
C THR A 685 43.95 -25.29 -91.64
N GLY A 686 44.16 -25.15 -92.94
CA GLY A 686 45.26 -25.77 -93.67
C GLY A 686 45.08 -27.28 -93.86
N SER A 687 43.97 -27.87 -93.44
CA SER A 687 43.67 -29.28 -93.63
C SER A 687 42.21 -29.50 -94.03
N TYR A 688 41.95 -30.59 -94.73
CA TYR A 688 40.64 -30.99 -95.21
C TYR A 688 40.42 -32.49 -95.01
N ASN A 689 39.17 -32.92 -94.89
CA ASN A 689 38.78 -34.32 -94.95
C ASN A 689 37.73 -34.55 -96.04
N GLY A 690 38.12 -35.28 -97.10
CA GLY A 690 37.24 -35.66 -98.22
C GLY A 690 36.51 -37.00 -98.09
N LEU A 691 36.77 -37.77 -97.03
CA LEU A 691 36.29 -39.13 -96.81
C LEU A 691 35.43 -39.25 -95.54
N LEU A 692 34.43 -40.14 -95.58
CA LEU A 692 33.71 -40.53 -94.37
C LEU A 692 34.61 -41.39 -93.48
N GLY A 693 34.53 -41.17 -92.17
CA GLY A 693 35.26 -41.94 -91.16
C GLY A 693 36.77 -41.71 -91.16
N GLN A 694 37.25 -40.58 -91.71
CA GLN A 694 38.68 -40.28 -91.69
C GLN A 694 39.14 -40.04 -90.25
N GLN A 695 40.26 -40.65 -89.89
CA GLN A 695 40.83 -40.55 -88.55
C GLN A 695 41.65 -39.27 -88.39
N GLU A 696 42.08 -38.64 -89.47
CA GLU A 696 42.90 -37.42 -89.48
C GLU A 696 42.64 -36.62 -90.74
N CYS A 697 42.70 -35.29 -90.66
CA CYS A 697 42.53 -34.45 -91.84
C CYS A 697 43.81 -34.40 -92.68
N ALA A 698 43.64 -34.47 -94.01
CA ALA A 698 44.72 -34.31 -94.97
C ALA A 698 45.14 -32.84 -95.07
N LEU A 699 46.44 -32.56 -95.10
CA LEU A 699 46.93 -31.19 -95.23
C LEU A 699 46.73 -30.65 -96.65
N CYS A 700 46.45 -29.35 -96.76
CA CYS A 700 46.46 -28.62 -98.02
C CYS A 700 47.84 -28.76 -98.69
N PRO A 701 47.91 -29.11 -99.99
CA PRO A 701 49.17 -29.37 -100.66
C PRO A 701 50.08 -28.14 -100.73
N PRO A 702 51.40 -28.32 -100.93
CA PRO A 702 52.33 -27.21 -101.11
C PRO A 702 51.85 -26.26 -102.21
N ARG A 703 52.18 -24.97 -102.08
CA ARG A 703 51.68 -23.88 -102.96
C ARG A 703 50.21 -23.50 -102.79
N THR A 704 49.49 -24.15 -101.87
CA THR A 704 48.12 -23.77 -101.45
C THR A 704 48.06 -23.52 -99.95
N TYR A 705 47.06 -22.76 -99.49
CA TYR A 705 46.73 -22.58 -98.08
C TYR A 705 45.22 -22.73 -97.87
N GLY A 706 44.79 -23.34 -96.77
CA GLY A 706 43.36 -23.56 -96.46
C GLY A 706 42.89 -22.67 -95.32
N PRO A 707 42.12 -21.59 -95.55
CA PRO A 707 41.68 -20.72 -94.48
C PRO A 707 40.46 -21.26 -93.69
N GLU A 708 39.75 -22.25 -94.23
CA GLU A 708 38.49 -22.76 -93.66
C GLU A 708 38.70 -23.92 -92.67
N ILE A 709 37.97 -23.90 -91.55
CA ILE A 709 37.86 -25.02 -90.61
C ILE A 709 36.77 -25.95 -91.14
N GLY A 710 37.02 -27.26 -91.11
CA GLY A 710 36.10 -28.28 -91.57
C GLY A 710 36.08 -28.46 -93.08
N ALA A 711 37.14 -28.03 -93.79
CA ALA A 711 37.24 -28.16 -95.23
C ALA A 711 36.99 -29.62 -95.66
N THR A 712 36.12 -29.81 -96.65
CA THR A 712 35.62 -31.15 -97.04
C THR A 712 36.29 -31.70 -98.30
N SER A 713 37.21 -30.95 -98.91
CA SER A 713 37.95 -31.32 -100.12
C SER A 713 39.24 -30.49 -100.21
N VAL A 714 40.20 -30.95 -101.01
CA VAL A 714 41.41 -30.21 -101.37
C VAL A 714 41.10 -28.91 -102.11
N ASP A 715 39.92 -28.83 -102.74
CA ASP A 715 39.48 -27.64 -103.48
C ASP A 715 39.30 -26.42 -102.58
N PHE A 716 39.17 -26.63 -101.26
CA PHE A 716 39.12 -25.56 -100.26
C PHE A 716 40.52 -25.07 -99.85
N CYS A 717 41.58 -25.52 -100.54
CA CYS A 717 42.94 -25.02 -100.41
C CYS A 717 43.24 -24.02 -101.53
N ASP A 718 43.29 -22.73 -101.18
CA ASP A 718 43.53 -21.64 -102.12
C ASP A 718 45.00 -21.54 -102.55
N TYR A 719 45.27 -21.23 -103.81
CA TYR A 719 46.65 -21.04 -104.30
C TYR A 719 47.29 -19.75 -103.75
N CYS A 720 48.60 -19.83 -103.48
CA CYS A 720 49.41 -18.66 -103.12
C CYS A 720 49.40 -17.58 -104.23
N PRO A 721 49.44 -16.27 -103.88
CA PRO A 721 49.48 -15.17 -104.85
C PRO A 721 50.68 -15.23 -105.80
N ARG A 722 50.56 -14.63 -107.00
CA ARG A 722 51.64 -14.61 -108.01
C ARG A 722 52.98 -14.18 -107.39
N TRP A 723 54.02 -14.97 -107.66
CA TRP A 723 55.40 -14.81 -107.16
C TRP A 723 55.61 -15.11 -105.67
N HIS A 724 54.60 -15.63 -104.96
CA HIS A 724 54.73 -16.17 -103.61
C HIS A 724 54.48 -17.69 -103.59
N PHE A 725 55.20 -18.44 -102.76
CA PHE A 725 54.99 -19.88 -102.58
C PHE A 725 55.25 -20.32 -101.14
N ASN A 726 54.57 -21.37 -100.69
CA ASN A 726 54.92 -22.11 -99.47
C ASN A 726 55.33 -23.54 -99.87
N THR A 727 56.47 -24.00 -99.36
CA THR A 727 57.02 -25.34 -99.59
C THR A 727 56.42 -26.40 -98.66
N THR A 728 55.70 -25.97 -97.62
CA THR A 728 55.15 -26.82 -96.57
C THR A 728 53.67 -27.10 -96.84
N ALA A 729 53.27 -28.37 -96.81
CA ALA A 729 51.85 -28.73 -96.80
C ALA A 729 51.21 -28.26 -95.48
N GLY A 730 49.95 -27.85 -95.52
CA GLY A 730 49.23 -27.42 -94.33
C GLY A 730 49.27 -25.92 -94.06
N ALA A 731 49.68 -25.11 -95.04
CA ALA A 731 49.61 -23.66 -94.92
C ALA A 731 48.17 -23.24 -94.62
N THR A 732 47.98 -22.34 -93.67
CA THR A 732 46.64 -22.00 -93.14
C THR A 732 46.17 -20.64 -93.64
N ARG A 733 47.10 -19.74 -93.97
CA ARG A 733 46.80 -18.36 -94.35
C ARG A 733 47.69 -17.92 -95.49
N VAL A 734 47.22 -16.95 -96.26
CA VAL A 734 47.96 -16.39 -97.42
C VAL A 734 49.35 -15.85 -97.06
N GLN A 735 49.51 -15.41 -95.80
CA GLN A 735 50.77 -14.88 -95.25
C GLN A 735 51.86 -15.96 -95.12
N ASP A 736 51.46 -17.24 -95.13
CA ASP A 736 52.39 -18.36 -95.10
C ASP A 736 53.07 -18.55 -96.49
N CYS A 737 52.68 -17.80 -97.51
CA CYS A 737 53.31 -17.77 -98.84
C CYS A 737 54.41 -16.70 -98.90
N ALA A 738 55.68 -17.08 -99.13
CA ALA A 738 56.83 -16.16 -99.17
C ALA A 738 57.26 -15.81 -100.61
N TYR A 739 57.81 -14.59 -100.81
CA TYR A 739 58.27 -14.08 -102.11
C TYR A 739 59.68 -14.62 -102.45
N ASP A 740 59.85 -15.22 -103.63
CA ASP A 740 61.15 -15.73 -104.11
C ASP A 740 61.82 -14.73 -105.05
N HIS A 741 63.13 -14.50 -104.91
CA HIS A 741 63.88 -13.55 -105.73
C HIS A 741 64.85 -14.22 -106.70
#